data_AF-A0AAD9ZAQ2-F1
#
_entry.id   AF-A0AAD9ZAQ2-F1
#
_cell.length_a   1.000
_cell.length_b   1.000
_cell.length_c   1.000
_cell.angle_alpha   90.00
_cell.angle_beta   90.00
_cell.angle_gamma   90.00
#
_symmetry.space_group_name_H-M   'P 1'
#
loop_
_entity.id
_entity.type
_entity.pdbx_description
1 polymer ?
#
loop_
_entity_poly.entity_id
_entity_poly.type
_entity_poly.pdbx_seq_one_letter_code
_entity_poly.pdbx_strand_id
1 'polypeptide(L)'
;MDPLKSEKSKALTDTAGDASSHDNSSLNTPGYVEGEAGTDVRDLDKAYWYVQEHDTLQWSALELKRLRRKIDWWIVPIMFCCYTMQFIDKVLLNYAAVMGLTKQLKLHGNEFSNTATAFFIAYLIAEIPNGIILQKVPPAKWLGANVVLWGIATACTAAAKDYHSLLAARIFLGIFEAAIAPSLMLISSQWYTKSEAAPRFSIWYAGLGLGQIIGGIVSYGFQQVHKTASFAGWKVMVVVLGVVTVTIGFATVLLLPDTPMKARFLSEAEKVALLKHVAVNQTGIENKRIKIGHVLEILTDIQLWLMVLLTILISISSGVITTYSATLINTFGFSPPDSALLNMPSGIVSIASTLIVGFGIRYTSNRWAWIVACCVPGVLGGALMSFAPKSNRAAQLAGIYLVNAITATLIVIYQWTASNVAGHTKRVISVALISGSFSVGNIIGPQTFQAKDAPAIQASEDHGLVLAQALKKHGIEFTVFERNPAASARGRGWGLTIHWSLDAFTSLLPQHIVDRLPETYVNPEASKRGENGNFLFFDLRSGEARWKVPPSKRIRVSRERLRALLLEGLDVQWSKSFTAVTTSTTAITAHFADSTTATGTLVIGADGSRSRVRSTLLSHTPDLSRNKQLPIRLLGATVVYPSRLALKLRALDPFFFQGGDPQSNTFMYFSFLDTPSNNARTENSDTYELQIILSWPYRKGYMGREEPLDVPAMGKEKVALMKRMAEGWAEPFQEMVMNMPEDTDPKAIVLEDFLPKERMWDNMEGRITLVGDAAHAMTMYRGEGANHGITDISLLLDKILPAIQTSSATSPQESATPMALEDAINTYEQEMIQRGAPAVLTSRRACLDAHDYERITDQSPLVSRRVMVTKE
;
A
#
# COMPACT_ATOMS: atom_id res chain seq x y z
N MET A 1 66.07 -9.84 31.35
CA MET A 1 65.51 -11.12 31.82
C MET A 1 65.20 -11.97 30.61
N ASP A 2 66.20 -12.75 30.20
CA ASP A 2 66.06 -14.00 29.41
C ASP A 2 65.41 -15.08 30.33
N PRO A 3 65.13 -16.33 29.89
CA PRO A 3 65.08 -16.93 28.53
C PRO A 3 63.83 -17.84 28.36
N LEU A 4 63.46 -18.39 27.19
CA LEU A 4 64.02 -19.54 26.44
C LEU A 4 63.19 -19.64 25.12
N LYS A 5 63.69 -19.51 23.86
CA LYS A 5 64.67 -20.31 23.08
C LYS A 5 64.36 -21.82 23.12
N SER A 6 64.46 -22.64 22.06
CA SER A 6 64.88 -22.54 20.65
C SER A 6 64.62 -23.92 20.02
N GLU A 7 64.53 -24.10 18.71
CA GLU A 7 65.58 -24.61 17.79
C GLU A 7 64.88 -24.90 16.45
N LYS A 8 65.40 -24.79 15.22
CA LYS A 8 66.66 -24.48 14.50
C LYS A 8 66.21 -24.35 13.02
N SER A 9 66.40 -23.27 12.25
CA SER A 9 67.58 -22.76 11.51
C SER A 9 68.45 -23.77 10.73
N LYS A 10 68.44 -23.68 9.39
CA LYS A 10 69.58 -23.43 8.46
C LYS A 10 69.13 -23.74 7.01
N ALA A 11 69.01 -22.77 6.10
CA ALA A 11 70.04 -22.00 5.37
C ALA A 11 70.65 -22.77 4.18
N LEU A 12 70.47 -22.24 2.97
CA LEU A 12 71.55 -21.99 1.99
C LEU A 12 71.03 -21.21 0.76
N THR A 13 71.66 -20.06 0.56
CA THR A 13 71.67 -19.17 -0.61
C THR A 13 72.62 -19.70 -1.69
N ASP A 14 72.25 -19.55 -2.96
CA ASP A 14 73.07 -18.90 -4.02
C ASP A 14 72.60 -19.31 -5.42
N THR A 15 72.17 -18.34 -6.23
CA THR A 15 72.83 -17.92 -7.48
C THR A 15 71.90 -16.99 -8.27
N ALA A 16 72.40 -15.79 -8.55
CA ALA A 16 71.84 -14.87 -9.53
C ALA A 16 72.40 -15.22 -10.91
N GLY A 17 71.55 -15.21 -11.95
CA GLY A 17 71.97 -15.40 -13.34
C GLY A 17 70.81 -15.34 -14.34
N ASP A 18 70.85 -14.29 -15.16
CA ASP A 18 70.23 -14.10 -16.47
C ASP A 18 68.70 -13.98 -16.66
N ALA A 19 68.34 -12.75 -17.01
CA ALA A 19 67.19 -12.43 -17.83
C ALA A 19 67.50 -12.75 -19.31
N SER A 20 66.77 -13.69 -19.92
CA SER A 20 66.24 -13.53 -21.29
C SER A 20 65.35 -14.70 -21.73
N SER A 21 64.19 -14.31 -22.29
CA SER A 21 63.50 -14.94 -23.42
C SER A 21 62.63 -16.20 -23.23
N HIS A 22 61.40 -16.06 -23.75
CA HIS A 22 60.50 -17.08 -24.29
C HIS A 22 59.82 -18.08 -23.34
N ASP A 23 58.66 -17.65 -22.84
CA ASP A 23 57.33 -18.19 -23.18
C ASP A 23 57.30 -19.64 -23.71
N ASN A 24 57.21 -20.61 -22.79
CA ASN A 24 56.56 -21.89 -23.01
C ASN A 24 56.29 -22.57 -21.65
N SER A 25 55.19 -22.20 -20.99
CA SER A 25 54.67 -23.01 -19.90
C SER A 25 54.01 -24.26 -20.48
N SER A 26 54.76 -25.36 -20.48
CA SER A 26 54.26 -26.72 -20.64
C SER A 26 53.08 -26.93 -19.67
N LEU A 27 51.90 -27.08 -20.25
CA LEU A 27 50.68 -27.45 -19.55
C LEU A 27 50.90 -28.76 -18.80
N ASN A 28 50.78 -28.71 -17.47
CA ASN A 28 50.46 -29.89 -16.67
C ASN A 28 49.14 -30.47 -17.19
N THR A 29 49.22 -31.54 -17.96
CA THR A 29 48.11 -32.47 -18.20
C THR A 29 47.64 -33.00 -16.85
N PRO A 30 46.39 -32.77 -16.42
CA PRO A 30 45.82 -33.51 -15.31
C PRO A 30 45.71 -34.97 -15.74
N GLY A 31 46.18 -35.88 -14.88
CA GLY A 31 46.10 -37.32 -15.12
C GLY A 31 44.67 -37.74 -15.47
N TYR A 32 44.56 -38.40 -16.63
CA TYR A 32 43.40 -39.21 -16.98
C TYR A 32 43.33 -40.34 -15.95
N VAL A 33 42.29 -40.35 -15.12
CA VAL A 33 42.01 -41.50 -14.27
C VAL A 33 41.47 -42.58 -15.21
N GLU A 34 42.29 -43.60 -15.49
CA GLU A 34 41.78 -44.90 -15.93
C GLU A 34 40.68 -45.30 -14.95
N GLY A 35 39.47 -45.57 -15.46
CA GLY A 35 38.33 -45.90 -14.63
C GLY A 35 38.68 -47.00 -13.64
N GLU A 36 38.38 -46.76 -12.36
CA GLU A 36 38.46 -47.81 -11.34
C GLU A 36 37.70 -49.04 -11.83
N ALA A 37 38.37 -50.19 -11.78
CA ALA A 37 37.80 -51.49 -12.10
C ALA A 37 36.57 -51.74 -11.21
N GLY A 38 35.38 -51.53 -11.77
CA GLY A 38 34.11 -51.64 -11.04
C GLY A 38 33.03 -50.62 -11.42
N THR A 39 33.33 -49.60 -12.23
CA THR A 39 32.29 -48.66 -12.69
C THR A 39 31.39 -49.34 -13.73
N ASP A 40 30.10 -49.53 -13.43
CA ASP A 40 29.14 -50.14 -14.37
C ASP A 40 29.09 -49.30 -15.66
N VAL A 41 29.26 -49.93 -16.82
CA VAL A 41 29.37 -49.28 -18.15
C VAL A 41 28.13 -48.41 -18.45
N ARG A 42 27.02 -48.67 -17.76
CA ARG A 42 25.74 -47.94 -17.85
C ARG A 42 25.74 -46.59 -17.13
N ASP A 43 26.72 -46.32 -16.27
CA ASP A 43 26.84 -45.09 -15.48
C ASP A 43 27.77 -44.02 -16.12
N LEU A 44 28.33 -44.31 -17.31
CA LEU A 44 29.19 -43.37 -18.04
C LEU A 44 28.36 -42.33 -18.82
N ASP A 45 28.76 -41.07 -18.70
CA ASP A 45 28.10 -39.88 -19.27
C ASP A 45 28.11 -39.89 -20.81
N LYS A 46 27.06 -39.38 -21.47
CA LYS A 46 27.01 -39.27 -22.95
C LYS A 46 28.12 -38.38 -23.51
N ALA A 47 28.58 -37.40 -22.74
CA ALA A 47 29.72 -36.57 -23.12
C ALA A 47 31.04 -37.35 -23.16
N TYR A 48 31.18 -38.40 -22.34
CA TYR A 48 32.38 -39.25 -22.32
C TYR A 48 32.53 -40.02 -23.64
N TRP A 49 31.46 -40.69 -24.07
CA TRP A 49 31.44 -41.41 -25.35
C TRP A 49 31.68 -40.50 -26.55
N TYR A 50 31.06 -39.31 -26.56
CA TYR A 50 31.23 -38.35 -27.65
C TYR A 50 32.69 -37.85 -27.79
N VAL A 51 33.36 -37.59 -26.65
CA VAL A 51 34.78 -37.19 -26.64
C VAL A 51 35.67 -38.33 -27.12
N GLN A 52 35.37 -39.58 -26.75
CA GLN A 52 36.14 -40.75 -27.17
C GLN A 52 35.98 -41.06 -28.67
N GLU A 53 34.76 -40.90 -29.22
CA GLU A 53 34.48 -41.06 -30.65
C GLU A 53 35.18 -40.00 -31.53
N HIS A 54 35.48 -38.82 -30.98
CA HIS A 54 36.03 -37.68 -31.72
C HIS A 54 37.43 -37.25 -31.23
N ASP A 55 38.13 -38.12 -30.48
CA ASP A 55 39.41 -37.80 -29.85
C ASP A 55 40.58 -37.61 -30.84
N THR A 56 40.39 -38.04 -32.10
CA THR A 56 41.36 -37.89 -33.19
C THR A 56 41.43 -36.47 -33.79
N LEU A 57 40.50 -35.57 -33.42
CA LEU A 57 40.46 -34.20 -33.92
C LEU A 57 41.58 -33.34 -33.28
N GLN A 58 42.23 -32.46 -34.03
CA GLN A 58 43.23 -31.52 -33.48
C GLN A 58 42.55 -30.39 -32.67
N TRP A 59 42.22 -30.66 -31.41
CA TRP A 59 41.56 -29.70 -30.52
C TRP A 59 42.53 -28.88 -29.64
N SER A 60 43.78 -29.35 -29.45
CA SER A 60 44.78 -28.72 -28.57
C SER A 60 45.31 -27.37 -29.08
N ALA A 61 45.20 -27.09 -30.38
CA ALA A 61 45.62 -25.84 -31.01
C ALA A 61 44.56 -24.72 -30.94
N LEU A 62 43.36 -25.00 -30.42
CA LEU A 62 42.26 -24.04 -30.37
C LEU A 62 42.42 -23.04 -29.22
N GLU A 63 42.26 -21.75 -29.52
CA GLU A 63 42.30 -20.69 -28.51
C GLU A 63 41.00 -20.69 -27.68
N LEU A 64 41.02 -21.29 -26.48
CA LEU A 64 39.87 -21.39 -25.55
C LEU A 64 39.19 -20.05 -25.25
N LYS A 65 39.95 -18.95 -25.28
CA LYS A 65 39.39 -17.58 -25.10
C LYS A 65 38.43 -17.19 -26.23
N ARG A 66 38.74 -17.54 -27.49
CA ARG A 66 37.87 -17.25 -28.64
C ARG A 66 36.62 -18.11 -28.60
N LEU A 67 36.77 -19.40 -28.31
CA LEU A 67 35.66 -20.33 -28.14
C LEU A 67 34.68 -19.83 -27.05
N ARG A 68 35.21 -19.40 -25.91
CA ARG A 68 34.39 -18.84 -24.82
C ARG A 68 33.62 -17.58 -25.24
N ARG A 69 34.27 -16.63 -25.93
CA ARG A 69 33.57 -15.42 -26.44
C ARG A 69 32.45 -15.78 -27.41
N LYS A 70 32.68 -16.78 -28.27
CA LYS A 70 31.67 -17.30 -29.20
C LYS A 70 30.47 -17.86 -28.44
N ILE A 71 30.70 -18.66 -27.40
CA ILE A 71 29.63 -19.19 -26.53
C ILE A 71 28.90 -18.06 -25.78
N ASP A 72 29.65 -17.12 -25.19
CA ASP A 72 29.11 -15.98 -24.45
C ASP A 72 28.11 -15.18 -25.31
N TRP A 73 28.45 -14.88 -26.57
CA TRP A 73 27.57 -14.13 -27.48
C TRP A 73 26.30 -14.87 -27.90
N TRP A 74 26.28 -16.21 -27.86
CA TRP A 74 25.11 -17.00 -28.22
C TRP A 74 24.18 -17.28 -27.04
N ILE A 75 24.73 -17.53 -25.85
CA ILE A 75 23.97 -18.03 -24.71
C ILE A 75 23.58 -16.92 -23.74
N VAL A 76 24.54 -16.06 -23.36
CA VAL A 76 24.33 -15.08 -22.30
C VAL A 76 23.26 -14.04 -22.64
N PRO A 77 23.14 -13.51 -23.87
CA PRO A 77 22.06 -12.58 -24.23
C PRO A 77 20.67 -13.17 -24.06
N ILE A 78 20.45 -14.42 -24.46
CA ILE A 78 19.15 -15.10 -24.31
C ILE A 78 18.82 -15.25 -22.82
N MET A 79 19.78 -15.72 -22.03
CA MET A 79 19.62 -15.86 -20.58
C MET A 79 19.31 -14.52 -19.91
N PHE A 80 20.02 -13.45 -20.31
CA PHE A 80 19.82 -12.09 -19.84
C PHE A 80 18.40 -11.59 -20.19
N CYS A 81 17.95 -11.76 -21.44
CA CYS A 81 16.60 -11.38 -21.84
C CYS A 81 15.51 -12.13 -21.06
N CYS A 82 15.64 -13.44 -20.88
CA CYS A 82 14.69 -14.23 -20.10
C CYS A 82 14.58 -13.72 -18.66
N TYR A 83 15.71 -13.43 -18.01
CA TYR A 83 15.73 -12.95 -16.63
C TYR A 83 15.25 -11.49 -16.51
N THR A 84 15.51 -10.65 -17.51
CA THR A 84 14.94 -9.29 -17.58
C THR A 84 13.43 -9.31 -17.69
N MET A 85 12.86 -10.14 -18.58
CA MET A 85 11.42 -10.28 -18.69
C MET A 85 10.81 -10.81 -17.39
N GLN A 86 11.51 -11.71 -16.70
CA GLN A 86 11.04 -12.29 -15.44
C GLN A 86 10.75 -11.19 -14.42
N PHE A 87 11.71 -10.29 -14.29
CA PHE A 87 11.56 -9.24 -13.32
C PHE A 87 10.52 -8.20 -13.74
N ILE A 88 10.44 -7.86 -15.03
CA ILE A 88 9.38 -6.97 -15.56
C ILE A 88 8.00 -7.48 -15.15
N ASP A 89 7.73 -8.77 -15.32
CA ASP A 89 6.40 -9.33 -15.02
C ASP A 89 6.08 -9.36 -13.52
N LYS A 90 7.09 -9.53 -12.65
CA LYS A 90 6.92 -9.38 -11.19
C LYS A 90 6.49 -7.97 -10.81
N VAL A 91 7.17 -6.94 -11.33
CA VAL A 91 6.87 -5.54 -11.01
C VAL A 91 5.68 -4.98 -11.80
N LEU A 92 5.17 -5.73 -12.77
CA LEU A 92 4.02 -5.34 -13.58
C LEU A 92 2.76 -5.09 -12.75
N LEU A 93 2.57 -5.83 -11.64
CA LEU A 93 1.44 -5.62 -10.72
C LEU A 93 1.46 -4.23 -10.10
N ASN A 94 2.65 -3.80 -9.67
CA ASN A 94 2.92 -2.52 -9.02
C ASN A 94 2.63 -1.37 -9.99
N TYR A 95 3.09 -1.47 -11.23
CA TYR A 95 2.77 -0.48 -12.26
C TYR A 95 1.29 -0.45 -12.60
N ALA A 96 0.65 -1.61 -12.79
CA ALA A 96 -0.77 -1.69 -13.07
C ALA A 96 -1.64 -1.08 -11.94
N ALA A 97 -1.23 -1.24 -10.68
CA ALA A 97 -1.89 -0.62 -9.53
C ALA A 97 -1.94 0.90 -9.64
N VAL A 98 -0.81 1.52 -10.00
CA VAL A 98 -0.67 2.97 -10.21
C VAL A 98 -1.51 3.46 -11.41
N MET A 99 -1.73 2.61 -12.41
CA MET A 99 -2.63 2.87 -13.55
C MET A 99 -4.12 2.64 -13.26
N GLY A 100 -4.50 2.33 -12.02
CA GLY A 100 -5.90 2.19 -11.62
C GLY A 100 -6.47 0.76 -11.70
N LEU A 101 -5.64 -0.28 -11.77
CA LEU A 101 -6.06 -1.69 -11.71
C LEU A 101 -6.96 -1.96 -10.50
N THR A 102 -6.58 -1.48 -9.31
CA THR A 102 -7.33 -1.68 -8.05
C THR A 102 -8.74 -1.09 -8.12
N LYS A 103 -8.89 0.09 -8.73
CA LYS A 103 -10.17 0.78 -8.91
C LYS A 103 -11.08 0.06 -9.90
N GLN A 104 -10.53 -0.39 -11.04
CA GLN A 104 -11.31 -1.03 -12.10
C GLN A 104 -11.81 -2.43 -11.73
N LEU A 105 -10.99 -3.19 -11.00
CA LEU A 105 -11.34 -4.53 -10.51
C LEU A 105 -12.10 -4.52 -9.18
N LYS A 106 -12.35 -3.33 -8.61
CA LYS A 106 -13.01 -3.13 -7.31
C LYS A 106 -12.36 -3.96 -6.20
N LEU A 107 -11.02 -3.96 -6.14
CA LEU A 107 -10.30 -4.70 -5.12
C LEU A 107 -10.49 -4.05 -3.75
N HIS A 108 -10.87 -4.83 -2.75
CA HIS A 108 -11.17 -4.38 -1.39
C HIS A 108 -10.11 -4.86 -0.39
N GLY A 109 -9.80 -4.03 0.60
CA GLY A 109 -8.91 -4.39 1.70
C GLY A 109 -7.55 -4.90 1.22
N ASN A 110 -7.23 -6.14 1.60
CA ASN A 110 -5.95 -6.78 1.29
C ASN A 110 -5.96 -7.61 -0.01
N GLU A 111 -7.04 -7.57 -0.80
CA GLU A 111 -7.14 -8.36 -2.03
C GLU A 111 -5.98 -8.09 -2.98
N PHE A 112 -5.52 -6.84 -3.10
CA PHE A 112 -4.33 -6.52 -3.88
C PHE A 112 -3.06 -7.24 -3.36
N SER A 113 -2.77 -7.14 -2.06
CA SER A 113 -1.65 -7.85 -1.41
C SER A 113 -1.75 -9.36 -1.62
N ASN A 114 -2.96 -9.92 -1.50
CA ASN A 114 -3.20 -11.36 -1.64
C ASN A 114 -2.88 -11.86 -3.04
N THR A 115 -3.15 -11.06 -4.08
CA THR A 115 -2.78 -11.44 -5.45
C THR A 115 -1.26 -11.52 -5.66
N ALA A 116 -0.48 -10.65 -5.00
CA ALA A 116 0.98 -10.73 -4.99
C ALA A 116 1.47 -11.95 -4.20
N THR A 117 0.87 -12.21 -3.03
CA THR A 117 1.19 -13.39 -2.20
C THR A 117 0.90 -14.71 -2.92
N ALA A 118 -0.24 -14.83 -3.60
CA ALA A 118 -0.64 -16.06 -4.29
C ALA A 118 0.32 -16.45 -5.43
N PHE A 119 0.89 -15.46 -6.13
CA PHE A 119 1.95 -15.70 -7.11
C PHE A 119 3.15 -16.42 -6.48
N PHE A 120 3.65 -15.95 -5.34
CA PHE A 120 4.82 -16.56 -4.68
C PHE A 120 4.51 -17.90 -4.03
N ILE A 121 3.28 -18.13 -3.56
CA ILE A 121 2.82 -19.46 -3.10
C ILE A 121 2.86 -20.45 -4.26
N ALA A 122 2.28 -20.08 -5.40
CA ALA A 122 2.25 -20.91 -6.59
C ALA A 122 3.67 -21.20 -7.11
N TYR A 123 4.53 -20.18 -7.11
CA TYR A 123 5.95 -20.28 -7.46
C TYR A 123 6.68 -21.29 -6.55
N LEU A 124 6.56 -21.16 -5.22
CA LEU A 124 7.17 -22.06 -4.25
C LEU A 124 6.74 -23.53 -4.45
N ILE A 125 5.44 -23.76 -4.66
CA ILE A 125 4.91 -25.11 -4.88
C ILE A 125 5.46 -25.68 -6.19
N ALA A 126 5.55 -24.86 -7.24
CA ALA A 126 6.00 -25.28 -8.56
C ALA A 126 7.52 -25.51 -8.67
N GLU A 127 8.35 -24.96 -7.78
CA GLU A 127 9.80 -25.20 -7.76
C GLU A 127 10.14 -26.70 -7.59
N ILE A 128 9.40 -27.39 -6.70
CA ILE A 128 9.63 -28.82 -6.40
C ILE A 128 9.44 -29.71 -7.65
N PRO A 129 8.29 -29.71 -8.33
CA PRO A 129 8.11 -30.51 -9.53
C PRO A 129 9.02 -30.06 -10.67
N ASN A 130 9.31 -28.76 -10.81
CA ASN A 130 10.25 -28.26 -11.83
C ASN A 130 11.65 -28.87 -11.66
N GLY A 131 12.15 -28.99 -10.44
CA GLY A 131 13.43 -29.65 -10.16
C GLY A 131 13.46 -31.12 -10.58
N ILE A 132 12.34 -31.84 -10.47
CA ILE A 132 12.21 -33.25 -10.89
C ILE A 132 12.10 -33.35 -12.42
N ILE A 133 11.33 -32.46 -13.05
CA ILE A 133 11.12 -32.45 -14.50
C ILE A 133 12.42 -32.15 -15.23
N LEU A 134 13.20 -31.16 -14.76
CA LEU A 134 14.49 -30.78 -15.34
C LEU A 134 15.54 -31.89 -15.37
N GLN A 135 15.37 -32.96 -14.58
CA GLN A 135 16.22 -34.16 -14.66
C GLN A 135 15.85 -35.10 -15.81
N LYS A 136 14.67 -34.92 -16.41
CA LYS A 136 14.11 -35.81 -17.45
C LYS A 136 14.02 -35.13 -18.82
N VAL A 137 13.95 -33.80 -18.86
CA VAL A 137 13.73 -33.04 -20.10
C VAL A 137 14.90 -32.13 -20.44
N PRO A 138 15.10 -31.77 -21.72
CA PRO A 138 16.11 -30.80 -22.12
C PRO A 138 15.89 -29.43 -21.44
N PRO A 139 16.88 -28.88 -20.71
CA PRO A 139 16.71 -27.65 -19.94
C PRO A 139 16.36 -26.42 -20.79
N ALA A 140 16.92 -26.30 -21.99
CA ALA A 140 16.66 -25.17 -22.89
C ALA A 140 15.23 -25.19 -23.44
N LYS A 141 14.70 -26.35 -23.87
CA LYS A 141 13.29 -26.46 -24.30
C LYS A 141 12.31 -26.26 -23.15
N TRP A 142 12.62 -26.78 -21.96
CA TRP A 142 11.78 -26.59 -20.78
C TRP A 142 11.71 -25.12 -20.37
N LEU A 143 12.85 -24.43 -20.35
CA LEU A 143 12.93 -23.00 -20.12
C LEU A 143 12.07 -22.24 -21.13
N GLY A 144 12.29 -22.46 -22.43
CA GLY A 144 11.55 -21.74 -23.47
C GLY A 144 10.04 -22.01 -23.44
N ALA A 145 9.61 -23.25 -23.20
CA ALA A 145 8.20 -23.60 -23.06
C ALA A 145 7.55 -22.88 -21.86
N ASN A 146 8.22 -22.84 -20.71
CA ASN A 146 7.72 -22.12 -19.54
C ASN A 146 7.67 -20.61 -19.78
N VAL A 147 8.66 -20.01 -20.46
CA VAL A 147 8.63 -18.58 -20.83
C VAL A 147 7.45 -18.28 -21.75
N VAL A 148 7.12 -19.16 -22.70
CA VAL A 148 5.91 -19.00 -23.54
C VAL A 148 4.62 -19.07 -22.70
N LEU A 149 4.48 -20.10 -21.86
CA LEU A 149 3.28 -20.30 -21.04
C LEU A 149 3.07 -19.17 -20.03
N TRP A 150 4.15 -18.71 -19.40
CA TRP A 150 4.18 -17.55 -18.52
C TRP A 150 3.80 -16.28 -19.29
N GLY A 151 4.37 -16.00 -20.46
CA GLY A 151 4.00 -14.83 -21.27
C GLY A 151 2.52 -14.83 -21.68
N ILE A 152 1.95 -15.99 -21.98
CA ILE A 152 0.50 -16.16 -22.22
C ILE A 152 -0.30 -15.81 -20.96
N ALA A 153 0.11 -16.31 -19.78
CA ALA A 153 -0.55 -15.98 -18.52
C ALA A 153 -0.48 -14.47 -18.19
N THR A 154 0.65 -13.80 -18.48
CA THR A 154 0.80 -12.34 -18.39
C THR A 154 -0.23 -11.64 -19.28
N ALA A 155 -0.34 -12.02 -20.55
CA ALA A 155 -1.30 -11.43 -21.48
C ALA A 155 -2.76 -11.66 -21.05
N CYS A 156 -3.08 -12.86 -20.54
CA CYS A 156 -4.40 -13.22 -20.02
C CYS A 156 -4.81 -12.37 -18.80
N THR A 157 -3.86 -11.74 -18.09
CA THR A 157 -4.17 -10.82 -16.97
C THR A 157 -5.05 -9.65 -17.43
N ALA A 158 -4.99 -9.22 -18.69
CA ALA A 158 -5.88 -8.18 -19.22
C ALA A 158 -7.37 -8.57 -19.25
N ALA A 159 -7.66 -9.87 -19.28
CA ALA A 159 -9.01 -10.40 -19.27
C ALA A 159 -9.63 -10.44 -17.85
N ALA A 160 -8.86 -10.12 -16.81
CA ALA A 160 -9.37 -10.08 -15.43
C ALA A 160 -10.48 -9.03 -15.27
N LYS A 161 -11.54 -9.43 -14.55
CA LYS A 161 -12.74 -8.61 -14.29
C LYS A 161 -13.02 -8.42 -12.80
N ASP A 162 -12.51 -9.31 -11.95
CA ASP A 162 -12.66 -9.31 -10.49
C ASP A 162 -11.38 -9.83 -9.79
N TYR A 163 -11.41 -9.86 -8.46
CA TYR A 163 -10.33 -10.42 -7.64
C TYR A 163 -9.97 -11.87 -8.02
N HIS A 164 -10.95 -12.73 -8.24
CA HIS A 164 -10.74 -14.16 -8.49
C HIS A 164 -10.03 -14.43 -9.83
N SER A 165 -10.43 -13.72 -10.88
CA SER A 165 -9.81 -13.81 -12.20
C SER A 165 -8.39 -13.26 -12.20
N LEU A 166 -8.11 -12.18 -11.46
CA LEU A 166 -6.76 -11.68 -11.25
C LEU A 166 -5.90 -12.67 -10.44
N LEU A 167 -6.47 -13.27 -9.39
CA LEU A 167 -5.82 -14.27 -8.56
C LEU A 167 -5.44 -15.51 -9.37
N ALA A 168 -6.35 -16.02 -10.22
CA ALA A 168 -6.09 -17.15 -11.09
C ALA A 168 -4.93 -16.86 -12.07
N ALA A 169 -4.95 -15.69 -12.72
CA ALA A 169 -3.87 -15.27 -13.61
C ALA A 169 -2.51 -15.25 -12.89
N ARG A 170 -2.47 -14.76 -11.63
CA ARG A 170 -1.27 -14.73 -10.79
C ARG A 170 -0.77 -16.11 -10.38
N ILE A 171 -1.66 -17.05 -10.12
CA ILE A 171 -1.29 -18.44 -9.79
C ILE A 171 -0.62 -19.11 -11.00
N PHE A 172 -1.23 -19.03 -12.20
CA PHE A 172 -0.62 -19.59 -13.40
C PHE A 172 0.72 -18.95 -13.74
N LEU A 173 0.82 -17.62 -13.57
CA LEU A 173 2.08 -16.90 -13.71
C LEU A 173 3.17 -17.49 -12.81
N GLY A 174 2.86 -17.68 -11.52
CA GLY A 174 3.80 -18.24 -10.54
C GLY A 174 4.24 -19.67 -10.88
N ILE A 175 3.33 -20.53 -11.34
CA ILE A 175 3.63 -21.93 -11.71
C ILE A 175 4.67 -21.99 -12.83
N PHE A 176 4.48 -21.22 -13.90
CA PHE A 176 5.34 -21.26 -15.06
C PHE A 176 6.67 -20.52 -14.83
N GLU A 177 6.66 -19.45 -14.04
CA GLU A 177 7.87 -18.68 -13.77
C GLU A 177 8.87 -19.44 -12.88
N ALA A 178 8.41 -20.38 -12.05
CA ALA A 178 9.26 -21.17 -11.13
C ALA A 178 10.38 -21.98 -11.83
N ALA A 179 10.26 -22.26 -13.13
CA ALA A 179 11.25 -23.04 -13.86
C ALA A 179 12.52 -22.25 -14.24
N ILE A 180 12.47 -20.92 -14.24
CA ILE A 180 13.51 -20.10 -14.89
C ILE A 180 14.87 -20.18 -14.18
N ALA A 181 14.91 -19.91 -12.88
CA ALA A 181 16.14 -19.92 -12.08
C ALA A 181 16.87 -21.28 -12.16
N PRO A 182 16.22 -22.43 -11.86
CA PRO A 182 16.89 -23.72 -11.95
C PRO A 182 17.32 -24.08 -13.38
N SER A 183 16.54 -23.70 -14.40
CA SER A 183 16.91 -23.94 -15.80
C SER A 183 18.16 -23.15 -16.19
N LEU A 184 18.22 -21.85 -15.87
CA LEU A 184 19.37 -20.99 -16.18
C LEU A 184 20.64 -21.45 -15.44
N MET A 185 20.51 -21.91 -14.19
CA MET A 185 21.62 -22.49 -13.43
C MET A 185 22.14 -23.78 -14.08
N LEU A 186 21.24 -24.68 -14.49
CA LEU A 186 21.62 -25.94 -15.14
C LEU A 186 22.29 -25.69 -16.49
N ILE A 187 21.74 -24.81 -17.32
CA ILE A 187 22.36 -24.40 -18.58
C ILE A 187 23.74 -23.81 -18.32
N SER A 188 23.90 -22.90 -17.36
CA SER A 188 25.22 -22.32 -17.03
C SER A 188 26.26 -23.39 -16.68
N SER A 189 25.86 -24.44 -15.96
CA SER A 189 26.76 -25.51 -15.53
C SER A 189 27.23 -26.43 -16.67
N GLN A 190 26.47 -26.51 -17.77
CA GLN A 190 26.79 -27.33 -18.94
C GLN A 190 27.80 -26.67 -19.89
N TRP A 191 27.85 -25.34 -19.90
CA TRP A 191 28.64 -24.57 -20.87
C TRP A 191 29.90 -23.92 -20.28
N TYR A 192 29.99 -23.83 -18.95
CA TYR A 192 31.05 -23.08 -18.27
C TYR A 192 31.65 -23.87 -17.10
N THR A 193 32.95 -23.63 -16.84
CA THR A 193 33.57 -24.07 -15.58
C THR A 193 33.03 -23.27 -14.39
N LYS A 194 33.13 -23.80 -13.16
CA LYS A 194 32.63 -23.12 -11.94
C LYS A 194 33.15 -21.68 -11.79
N SER A 195 34.42 -21.45 -12.10
CA SER A 195 35.04 -20.12 -12.05
C SER A 195 34.56 -19.19 -13.16
N GLU A 196 34.21 -19.73 -14.32
CA GLU A 196 33.70 -18.96 -15.47
C GLU A 196 32.21 -18.66 -15.36
N ALA A 197 31.42 -19.54 -14.73
CA ALA A 197 29.97 -19.40 -14.56
C ALA A 197 29.60 -18.23 -13.63
N ALA A 198 30.37 -18.00 -12.55
CA ALA A 198 30.10 -16.95 -11.56
C ALA A 198 29.95 -15.53 -12.16
N PRO A 199 30.87 -15.01 -13.00
CA PRO A 199 30.70 -13.70 -13.62
C PRO A 199 29.56 -13.65 -14.64
N ARG A 200 29.25 -14.75 -15.36
CA ARG A 200 28.10 -14.78 -16.27
C ARG A 200 26.78 -14.75 -15.50
N PHE A 201 26.74 -15.43 -14.35
CA PHE A 201 25.63 -15.34 -13.40
C PHE A 201 25.33 -13.89 -13.03
N SER A 202 26.35 -13.13 -12.63
CA SER A 202 26.17 -11.70 -12.31
C SER A 202 25.66 -10.88 -13.50
N ILE A 203 26.09 -11.19 -14.73
CA ILE A 203 25.63 -10.49 -15.94
C ILE A 203 24.15 -10.73 -16.20
N TRP A 204 23.71 -11.98 -16.32
CA TRP A 204 22.28 -12.24 -16.59
C TRP A 204 21.39 -11.88 -15.40
N TYR A 205 21.88 -11.99 -14.16
CA TYR A 205 21.14 -11.55 -12.98
C TYR A 205 20.97 -10.03 -12.92
N ALA A 206 21.92 -9.24 -13.45
CA ALA A 206 21.77 -7.79 -13.59
C ALA A 206 20.58 -7.39 -14.48
N GLY A 207 20.02 -8.34 -15.26
CA GLY A 207 18.76 -8.19 -15.98
C GLY A 207 17.59 -7.76 -15.08
N LEU A 208 17.64 -8.04 -13.77
CA LEU A 208 16.68 -7.59 -12.77
C LEU A 208 16.59 -6.05 -12.73
N GLY A 209 17.73 -5.36 -12.60
CA GLY A 209 17.72 -3.91 -12.58
C GLY A 209 17.35 -3.29 -13.94
N LEU A 210 17.74 -3.93 -15.06
CA LEU A 210 17.28 -3.48 -16.38
C LEU A 210 15.76 -3.62 -16.52
N GLY A 211 15.18 -4.70 -15.97
CA GLY A 211 13.74 -4.90 -15.95
C GLY A 211 13.00 -3.80 -15.20
N GLN A 212 13.54 -3.30 -14.08
CA GLN A 212 12.98 -2.14 -13.37
C GLN A 212 12.98 -0.88 -14.26
N ILE A 213 14.09 -0.64 -14.97
CA ILE A 213 14.26 0.55 -15.83
C ILE A 213 13.28 0.50 -17.01
N ILE A 214 13.27 -0.61 -17.74
CA ILE A 214 12.38 -0.81 -18.89
C ILE A 214 10.93 -0.81 -18.43
N GLY A 215 10.61 -1.49 -17.33
CA GLY A 215 9.26 -1.51 -16.76
C GLY A 215 8.74 -0.12 -16.41
N GLY A 216 9.59 0.76 -15.87
CA GLY A 216 9.25 2.16 -15.60
C GLY A 216 8.94 2.96 -16.88
N ILE A 217 9.77 2.83 -17.91
CA ILE A 217 9.58 3.50 -19.22
C ILE A 217 8.31 3.02 -19.90
N VAL A 218 8.12 1.70 -19.97
CA VAL A 218 6.95 1.07 -20.59
C VAL A 218 5.68 1.47 -19.84
N SER A 219 5.72 1.46 -18.51
CA SER A 219 4.62 1.91 -17.67
C SER A 219 4.25 3.37 -17.93
N TYR A 220 5.23 4.27 -18.00
CA TYR A 220 5.01 5.67 -18.35
C TYR A 220 4.35 5.82 -19.74
N GLY A 221 4.83 5.09 -20.74
CA GLY A 221 4.28 5.12 -22.10
C GLY A 221 2.81 4.68 -22.16
N PHE A 222 2.48 3.57 -21.51
CA PHE A 222 1.10 3.05 -21.51
C PHE A 222 0.13 3.86 -20.64
N GLN A 223 0.63 4.65 -19.70
CA GLN A 223 -0.18 5.63 -18.96
C GLN A 223 -0.65 6.82 -19.82
N GLN A 224 -0.03 7.07 -20.99
CA GLN A 224 -0.44 8.15 -21.88
C GLN A 224 -1.56 7.75 -22.88
N VAL A 225 -1.93 6.46 -22.91
CA VAL A 225 -2.92 5.91 -23.87
C VAL A 225 -4.37 6.36 -23.57
N HIS A 226 -4.58 7.11 -22.47
CA HIS A 226 -5.89 7.50 -21.95
C HIS A 226 -6.68 8.56 -22.73
N LYS A 227 -6.22 9.04 -23.89
CA LYS A 227 -6.98 10.03 -24.68
C LYS A 227 -7.73 9.48 -25.88
N THR A 228 -7.52 8.22 -26.28
CA THR A 228 -8.04 7.71 -27.57
C THR A 228 -8.51 6.25 -27.59
N ALA A 229 -8.27 5.44 -26.54
CA ALA A 229 -8.57 4.00 -26.57
C ALA A 229 -9.69 3.56 -25.61
N SER A 230 -10.52 2.60 -26.04
CA SER A 230 -11.55 1.94 -25.23
C SER A 230 -11.00 0.97 -24.17
N PHE A 231 -9.69 0.69 -24.22
CA PHE A 231 -8.98 -0.25 -23.34
C PHE A 231 -8.17 0.50 -22.27
N ALA A 232 -8.23 0.03 -21.02
CA ALA A 232 -7.43 0.60 -19.93
C ALA A 232 -5.93 0.42 -20.17
N GLY A 233 -5.11 1.45 -19.87
CA GLY A 233 -3.67 1.46 -20.16
C GLY A 233 -2.92 0.24 -19.60
N TRP A 234 -3.24 -0.20 -18.38
CA TRP A 234 -2.63 -1.38 -17.79
C TRP A 234 -2.97 -2.68 -18.53
N LYS A 235 -4.17 -2.81 -19.10
CA LYS A 235 -4.56 -3.99 -19.89
C LYS A 235 -3.75 -4.08 -21.17
N VAL A 236 -3.54 -2.94 -21.84
CA VAL A 236 -2.69 -2.89 -23.03
C VAL A 236 -1.24 -3.22 -22.68
N MET A 237 -0.73 -2.67 -21.58
CA MET A 237 0.62 -2.93 -21.10
C MET A 237 0.87 -4.43 -20.86
N VAL A 238 -0.01 -5.13 -20.12
CA VAL A 238 0.19 -6.55 -19.82
C VAL A 238 0.07 -7.44 -21.06
N VAL A 239 -0.76 -7.07 -22.04
CA VAL A 239 -0.84 -7.79 -23.32
C VAL A 239 0.44 -7.61 -24.13
N VAL A 240 0.93 -6.38 -24.28
CA VAL A 240 2.13 -6.10 -25.06
C VAL A 240 3.35 -6.79 -24.44
N LEU A 241 3.53 -6.65 -23.13
CA LEU A 241 4.64 -7.31 -22.44
C LEU A 241 4.51 -8.84 -22.48
N GLY A 242 3.31 -9.39 -22.32
CA GLY A 242 3.07 -10.82 -22.49
C GLY A 242 3.44 -11.34 -23.88
N VAL A 243 3.10 -10.62 -24.96
CA VAL A 243 3.47 -10.97 -26.34
C VAL A 243 4.99 -10.91 -26.55
N VAL A 244 5.66 -9.91 -25.98
CA VAL A 244 7.13 -9.82 -26.00
C VAL A 244 7.76 -11.01 -25.28
N THR A 245 7.25 -11.38 -24.09
CA THR A 245 7.70 -12.57 -23.34
C THR A 245 7.51 -13.84 -24.16
N VAL A 246 6.35 -14.03 -24.81
CA VAL A 246 6.09 -15.18 -25.69
C VAL A 246 7.09 -15.24 -26.84
N THR A 247 7.38 -14.10 -27.47
CA THR A 247 8.35 -14.02 -28.57
C THR A 247 9.75 -14.44 -28.12
N ILE A 248 10.17 -13.98 -26.94
CA ILE A 248 11.46 -14.37 -26.33
C ILE A 248 11.46 -15.85 -25.95
N GLY A 249 10.33 -16.40 -25.50
CA GLY A 249 10.16 -17.82 -25.22
C GLY A 249 10.35 -18.68 -26.47
N PHE A 250 9.70 -18.33 -27.59
CA PHE A 250 9.91 -19.00 -28.87
C PHE A 250 11.35 -18.87 -29.36
N ALA A 251 11.96 -17.67 -29.26
CA ALA A 251 13.36 -17.46 -29.59
C ALA A 251 14.28 -18.35 -28.73
N THR A 252 13.98 -18.52 -27.45
CA THR A 252 14.73 -19.42 -26.55
C THR A 252 14.61 -20.87 -26.99
N VAL A 253 13.40 -21.33 -27.34
CA VAL A 253 13.20 -22.69 -27.87
C VAL A 253 13.99 -22.91 -29.17
N LEU A 254 14.06 -21.93 -30.06
CA LEU A 254 14.69 -22.09 -31.38
C LEU A 254 16.22 -21.90 -31.36
N LEU A 255 16.70 -20.89 -30.63
CA LEU A 255 18.10 -20.44 -30.68
C LEU A 255 18.97 -21.11 -29.61
N LEU A 256 18.41 -21.49 -28.45
CA LEU A 256 19.19 -22.05 -27.36
C LEU A 256 19.38 -23.58 -27.53
N PRO A 257 20.62 -24.07 -27.70
CA PRO A 257 20.89 -25.51 -27.80
C PRO A 257 20.76 -26.24 -26.47
N ASP A 258 20.26 -27.48 -26.53
CA ASP A 258 19.98 -28.32 -25.35
C ASP A 258 21.24 -28.84 -24.65
N THR A 259 22.29 -29.13 -25.43
CA THR A 259 23.57 -29.61 -24.92
C THR A 259 24.71 -29.06 -25.80
N PRO A 260 25.94 -28.95 -25.26
CA PRO A 260 27.12 -28.59 -26.03
C PRO A 260 27.33 -29.44 -27.30
N MET A 261 27.00 -30.74 -27.23
CA MET A 261 27.11 -31.68 -28.36
C MET A 261 26.16 -31.34 -29.52
N LYS A 262 24.97 -30.83 -29.21
CA LYS A 262 23.94 -30.46 -30.20
C LYS A 262 24.08 -29.02 -30.72
N ALA A 263 25.13 -28.30 -30.31
CA ALA A 263 25.37 -26.93 -30.69
C ALA A 263 25.70 -26.81 -32.18
N ARG A 264 24.79 -26.21 -32.97
CA ARG A 264 24.99 -26.04 -34.42
C ARG A 264 26.02 -24.97 -34.79
N PHE A 265 26.30 -24.04 -33.87
CA PHE A 265 27.26 -22.95 -34.10
C PHE A 265 28.72 -23.32 -33.77
N LEU A 266 28.96 -24.51 -33.18
CA LEU A 266 30.29 -25.02 -32.87
C LEU A 266 30.69 -26.11 -33.86
N SER A 267 31.95 -26.09 -34.29
CA SER A 267 32.57 -27.19 -35.03
C SER A 267 32.81 -28.40 -34.10
N GLU A 268 32.95 -29.60 -34.68
CA GLU A 268 33.19 -30.83 -33.92
C GLU A 268 34.44 -30.73 -33.02
N ALA A 269 35.53 -30.11 -33.51
CA ALA A 269 36.74 -29.89 -32.72
C ALA A 269 36.51 -28.90 -31.55
N GLU A 270 35.73 -27.83 -31.76
CA GLU A 270 35.34 -26.89 -30.69
C GLU A 270 34.46 -27.56 -29.62
N LYS A 271 33.58 -28.48 -30.00
CA LYS A 271 32.74 -29.24 -29.06
C LYS A 271 33.58 -30.15 -28.16
N VAL A 272 34.53 -30.89 -28.74
CA VAL A 272 35.46 -31.74 -27.98
C VAL A 272 36.30 -30.90 -27.01
N ALA A 273 36.83 -29.76 -27.46
CA ALA A 273 37.59 -28.84 -26.61
C ALA A 273 36.74 -28.31 -25.43
N LEU A 274 35.49 -27.94 -25.68
CA LEU A 274 34.57 -27.46 -24.64
C LEU A 274 34.23 -28.56 -23.62
N LEU A 275 33.92 -29.77 -24.07
CA LEU A 275 33.58 -30.89 -23.18
C LEU A 275 34.76 -31.26 -22.27
N LYS A 276 35.99 -31.31 -22.81
CA LYS A 276 37.21 -31.55 -22.02
C LYS A 276 37.48 -30.41 -21.02
N HIS A 277 37.25 -29.16 -21.40
CA HIS A 277 37.41 -28.00 -20.52
C HIS A 277 36.40 -28.01 -19.36
N VAL A 278 35.14 -28.33 -19.63
CA VAL A 278 34.07 -28.38 -18.60
C VAL A 278 34.14 -29.64 -17.74
N ALA A 279 34.78 -30.72 -18.20
CA ALA A 279 34.97 -31.97 -17.45
C ALA A 279 35.68 -31.77 -16.09
N VAL A 280 36.49 -30.72 -15.96
CA VAL A 280 37.15 -30.30 -14.70
C VAL A 280 36.15 -30.06 -13.56
N ASN A 281 34.88 -29.75 -13.87
CA ASN A 281 33.86 -29.52 -12.86
C ASN A 281 33.50 -30.76 -12.02
N GLN A 282 33.85 -31.98 -12.48
CA GLN A 282 33.57 -33.27 -11.82
C GLN A 282 32.12 -33.41 -11.31
N THR A 283 31.17 -32.79 -12.01
CA THR A 283 29.79 -32.69 -11.54
C THR A 283 28.92 -33.87 -11.96
N GLY A 284 29.36 -34.68 -12.94
CA GLY A 284 28.53 -35.65 -13.64
C GLY A 284 27.39 -34.90 -14.35
N ILE A 285 27.27 -35.01 -15.68
CA ILE A 285 26.23 -34.25 -16.40
C ILE A 285 24.83 -34.83 -16.09
N GLU A 286 24.76 -36.06 -15.57
CA GLU A 286 23.55 -36.69 -15.03
C GLU A 286 23.90 -37.60 -13.84
N ASN A 287 23.42 -37.30 -12.63
CA ASN A 287 23.38 -38.28 -11.53
C ASN A 287 21.97 -38.34 -10.94
N LYS A 288 21.24 -39.41 -11.24
CA LYS A 288 19.78 -39.54 -11.02
C LYS A 288 19.39 -40.11 -9.65
N ARG A 289 20.35 -40.48 -8.79
CA ARG A 289 20.07 -41.12 -7.50
C ARG A 289 20.06 -40.11 -6.34
N ILE A 290 18.90 -39.92 -5.71
CA ILE A 290 18.76 -39.14 -4.47
C ILE A 290 19.15 -40.03 -3.28
N LYS A 291 20.20 -39.65 -2.55
CA LYS A 291 20.60 -40.31 -1.31
C LYS A 291 19.80 -39.75 -0.13
N ILE A 292 18.88 -40.55 0.43
CA ILE A 292 18.02 -40.15 1.57
C ILE A 292 18.85 -39.74 2.79
N GLY A 293 20.00 -40.38 3.02
CA GLY A 293 20.91 -39.99 4.12
C GLY A 293 21.39 -38.54 4.04
N HIS A 294 21.63 -38.01 2.83
CA HIS A 294 21.99 -36.59 2.65
C HIS A 294 20.82 -35.65 2.95
N VAL A 295 19.58 -36.11 2.76
CA VAL A 295 18.37 -35.34 3.10
C VAL A 295 18.24 -35.18 4.60
N LEU A 296 18.48 -36.25 5.37
CA LEU A 296 18.47 -36.19 6.84
C LEU A 296 19.58 -35.28 7.36
N GLU A 297 20.78 -35.36 6.78
CA GLU A 297 21.90 -34.48 7.15
C GLU A 297 21.57 -32.99 6.95
N ILE A 298 20.87 -32.65 5.86
CA ILE A 298 20.38 -31.28 5.58
C ILE A 298 19.43 -30.78 6.66
N LEU A 299 18.50 -31.62 7.11
CA LEU A 299 17.53 -31.24 8.13
C LEU A 299 18.21 -30.93 9.47
N THR A 300 19.35 -31.55 9.75
CA THR A 300 20.16 -31.31 10.96
C THR A 300 21.24 -30.23 10.80
N ASP A 301 21.44 -29.68 9.59
CA ASP A 301 22.49 -28.71 9.29
C ASP A 301 22.10 -27.29 9.72
N ILE A 302 22.53 -26.89 10.92
CA ILE A 302 22.23 -25.57 11.50
C ILE A 302 22.73 -24.41 10.62
N GLN A 303 23.86 -24.57 9.93
CA GLN A 303 24.42 -23.51 9.09
C GLN A 303 23.52 -23.22 7.89
N LEU A 304 22.94 -24.27 7.30
CA LEU A 304 21.98 -24.12 6.22
C LEU A 304 20.70 -23.43 6.69
N TRP A 305 20.17 -23.80 7.87
CA TRP A 305 18.99 -23.14 8.44
C TRP A 305 19.23 -21.66 8.76
N LEU A 306 20.44 -21.28 9.19
CA LEU A 306 20.82 -19.87 9.33
C LEU A 306 20.83 -19.14 7.98
N MET A 307 21.30 -19.79 6.90
CA MET A 307 21.25 -19.22 5.54
C MET A 307 19.81 -19.10 5.02
N VAL A 308 18.93 -20.05 5.37
CA VAL A 308 17.48 -20.00 5.10
C VAL A 308 16.84 -18.81 5.80
N LEU A 309 17.07 -18.67 7.11
CA LEU A 309 16.55 -17.54 7.89
C LEU A 309 17.05 -16.20 7.34
N LEU A 310 18.36 -16.10 7.05
CA LEU A 310 18.96 -14.91 6.44
C LEU A 310 18.27 -14.55 5.11
N THR A 311 18.01 -15.55 4.26
CA THR A 311 17.34 -15.35 2.97
C THR A 311 15.90 -14.86 3.15
N ILE A 312 15.15 -15.41 4.11
CA ILE A 312 13.78 -14.96 4.43
C ILE A 312 13.81 -13.48 4.85
N LEU A 313 14.65 -13.13 5.83
CA LEU A 313 14.71 -11.77 6.40
C LEU A 313 15.04 -10.72 5.34
N ILE A 314 16.01 -11.01 4.47
CA ILE A 314 16.40 -10.15 3.36
C ILE A 314 15.26 -10.02 2.33
N SER A 315 14.58 -11.12 2.03
CA SER A 315 13.56 -11.18 0.98
C SER A 315 12.23 -10.51 1.38
N ILE A 316 11.95 -10.33 2.68
CA ILE A 316 10.79 -9.55 3.16
C ILE A 316 10.82 -8.14 2.58
N SER A 317 11.98 -7.47 2.63
CA SER A 317 12.14 -6.13 2.07
C SER A 317 11.97 -6.11 0.55
N SER A 318 12.49 -7.14 -0.14
CA SER A 318 12.35 -7.28 -1.59
C SER A 318 10.89 -7.45 -2.03
N GLY A 319 10.07 -8.18 -1.26
CA GLY A 319 8.65 -8.38 -1.56
C GLY A 319 7.84 -7.08 -1.52
N VAL A 320 8.18 -6.19 -0.58
CA VAL A 320 7.58 -4.85 -0.49
C VAL A 320 7.93 -4.01 -1.71
N ILE A 321 9.21 -3.95 -2.09
CA ILE A 321 9.64 -3.16 -3.26
C ILE A 321 8.94 -3.65 -4.53
N THR A 322 8.96 -4.96 -4.75
CA THR A 322 8.42 -5.56 -5.98
C THR A 322 6.93 -5.25 -6.13
N THR A 323 6.17 -5.28 -5.03
CA THR A 323 4.72 -5.11 -5.04
C THR A 323 4.27 -3.65 -4.96
N TYR A 324 5.03 -2.80 -4.25
CA TYR A 324 4.57 -1.49 -3.83
C TYR A 324 5.47 -0.32 -4.22
N SER A 325 6.65 -0.49 -4.85
CA SER A 325 7.58 0.65 -5.02
C SER A 325 7.01 1.86 -5.77
N ALA A 326 6.33 1.68 -6.90
CA ALA A 326 5.73 2.79 -7.64
C ALA A 326 4.48 3.32 -6.92
N THR A 327 3.74 2.44 -6.24
CA THR A 327 2.62 2.82 -5.37
C THR A 327 3.09 3.69 -4.20
N LEU A 328 4.22 3.36 -3.57
CA LEU A 328 4.84 4.13 -2.48
C LEU A 328 5.33 5.48 -2.97
N ILE A 329 5.98 5.54 -4.14
CA ILE A 329 6.37 6.82 -4.75
C ILE A 329 5.14 7.70 -4.97
N ASN A 330 4.03 7.12 -5.44
CA ASN A 330 2.76 7.84 -5.60
C ASN A 330 2.27 8.43 -4.26
N THR A 331 2.38 7.70 -3.15
CA THR A 331 2.01 8.21 -1.82
C THR A 331 2.85 9.39 -1.33
N PHE A 332 4.05 9.60 -1.90
CA PHE A 332 4.89 10.76 -1.59
C PHE A 332 4.38 12.06 -2.25
N GLY A 333 3.32 11.98 -3.07
CA GLY A 333 2.69 13.10 -3.73
C GLY A 333 3.13 13.32 -5.18
N PHE A 334 3.74 12.32 -5.81
CA PHE A 334 4.05 12.34 -7.25
C PHE A 334 2.88 11.82 -8.08
N SER A 335 2.75 12.30 -9.32
CA SER A 335 1.72 11.83 -10.23
C SER A 335 1.94 10.34 -10.60
N PRO A 336 0.90 9.57 -11.00
CA PRO A 336 1.06 8.18 -11.43
C PRO A 336 2.13 7.98 -12.53
N PRO A 337 2.20 8.83 -13.58
CA PRO A 337 3.24 8.71 -14.60
C PRO A 337 4.64 9.01 -14.06
N ASP A 338 4.78 10.07 -13.25
CA ASP A 338 6.08 10.44 -12.66
C ASP A 338 6.57 9.37 -11.69
N SER A 339 5.65 8.73 -10.95
CA SER A 339 5.97 7.65 -10.02
C SER A 339 6.57 6.42 -10.72
N ALA A 340 6.14 6.14 -11.95
CA ALA A 340 6.71 5.07 -12.76
C ALA A 340 8.14 5.40 -13.23
N LEU A 341 8.38 6.64 -13.67
CA LEU A 341 9.71 7.11 -14.09
C LEU A 341 10.69 7.20 -12.91
N LEU A 342 10.23 7.73 -11.79
CA LEU A 342 11.00 7.82 -10.56
C LEU A 342 11.31 6.43 -9.97
N ASN A 343 10.69 5.35 -10.45
CA ASN A 343 11.06 4.01 -10.04
C ASN A 343 12.29 3.46 -10.81
N MET A 344 12.71 4.10 -11.92
CA MET A 344 13.82 3.65 -12.76
C MET A 344 15.20 3.69 -12.06
N PRO A 345 15.57 4.73 -11.28
CA PRO A 345 16.86 4.79 -10.59
C PRO A 345 17.12 3.61 -9.66
N SER A 346 16.07 3.03 -9.08
CA SER A 346 16.14 1.77 -8.31
C SER A 346 16.84 0.65 -9.08
N GLY A 347 16.58 0.54 -10.39
CA GLY A 347 17.21 -0.46 -11.25
C GLY A 347 18.70 -0.21 -11.46
N ILE A 348 19.12 1.06 -11.53
CA ILE A 348 20.54 1.43 -11.62
C ILE A 348 21.26 1.01 -10.34
N VAL A 349 20.66 1.24 -9.17
CA VAL A 349 21.22 0.80 -7.88
C VAL A 349 21.34 -0.72 -7.84
N SER A 350 20.31 -1.47 -8.26
CA SER A 350 20.37 -2.93 -8.33
C SER A 350 21.50 -3.44 -9.25
N ILE A 351 21.68 -2.85 -10.43
CA ILE A 351 22.77 -3.20 -11.36
C ILE A 351 24.12 -2.90 -10.72
N ALA A 352 24.31 -1.69 -10.20
CA ALA A 352 25.56 -1.25 -9.60
C ALA A 352 25.93 -2.14 -8.41
N SER A 353 25.02 -2.37 -7.47
CA SER A 353 25.25 -3.25 -6.32
C SER A 353 25.57 -4.68 -6.74
N THR A 354 24.84 -5.23 -7.72
CA THR A 354 25.07 -6.60 -8.24
C THR A 354 26.47 -6.74 -8.84
N LEU A 355 26.88 -5.80 -9.70
CA LEU A 355 28.18 -5.86 -10.35
C LEU A 355 29.32 -5.61 -9.36
N ILE A 356 29.20 -4.60 -8.49
CA ILE A 356 30.21 -4.27 -7.48
C ILE A 356 30.48 -5.48 -6.57
N VAL A 357 29.42 -6.13 -6.08
CA VAL A 357 29.55 -7.33 -5.22
C VAL A 357 30.11 -8.51 -6.01
N GLY A 358 29.58 -8.76 -7.21
CA GLY A 358 30.01 -9.87 -8.06
C GLY A 358 31.50 -9.82 -8.41
N PHE A 359 32.02 -8.63 -8.76
CA PHE A 359 33.45 -8.43 -9.00
C PHE A 359 34.24 -8.31 -7.70
N GLY A 360 33.69 -7.67 -6.68
CA GLY A 360 34.33 -7.45 -5.39
C GLY A 360 34.71 -8.74 -4.67
N ILE A 361 33.83 -9.75 -4.68
CA ILE A 361 34.10 -11.08 -4.10
C ILE A 361 35.32 -11.77 -4.74
N ARG A 362 35.65 -11.43 -5.98
CA ARG A 362 36.82 -11.98 -6.67
C ARG A 362 38.13 -11.43 -6.12
N TYR A 363 38.12 -10.21 -5.59
CA TYR A 363 39.29 -9.56 -4.99
C TYR A 363 39.36 -9.75 -3.47
N THR A 364 38.21 -9.93 -2.81
CA THR A 364 38.13 -10.15 -1.36
C THR A 364 37.31 -11.40 -1.03
N SER A 365 37.92 -12.39 -0.37
CA SER A 365 37.29 -13.69 -0.10
C SER A 365 36.16 -13.67 0.94
N ASN A 366 35.91 -12.53 1.60
CA ASN A 366 34.96 -12.42 2.72
C ASN A 366 33.51 -12.21 2.22
N ARG A 367 32.84 -13.29 1.78
CA ARG A 367 31.46 -13.25 1.25
C ARG A 367 30.45 -12.62 2.22
N TRP A 368 30.58 -12.89 3.52
CA TRP A 368 29.69 -12.31 4.55
C TRP A 368 29.79 -10.79 4.65
N ALA A 369 30.98 -10.22 4.45
CA ALA A 369 31.20 -8.78 4.54
C ALA A 369 30.44 -8.03 3.42
N TRP A 370 30.37 -8.63 2.23
CA TRP A 370 29.60 -8.09 1.11
C TRP A 370 28.09 -8.13 1.35
N ILE A 371 27.59 -9.16 2.05
CA ILE A 371 26.17 -9.21 2.46
C ILE A 371 25.87 -8.05 3.41
N VAL A 372 26.68 -7.88 4.45
CA VAL A 372 26.53 -6.78 5.42
C VAL A 372 26.63 -5.41 4.72
N ALA A 373 27.61 -5.24 3.83
CA ALA A 373 27.81 -4.00 3.09
C ALA A 373 26.58 -3.61 2.23
N CYS A 374 25.83 -4.58 1.70
CA CYS A 374 24.59 -4.32 0.95
C CYS A 374 23.37 -4.12 1.86
N CYS A 375 23.37 -4.72 3.05
CA CYS A 375 22.31 -4.51 4.03
C CYS A 375 22.33 -3.10 4.64
N VAL A 376 23.51 -2.48 4.82
CA VAL A 376 23.65 -1.11 5.37
C VAL A 376 22.82 -0.07 4.59
N PRO A 377 22.99 0.11 3.26
CA PRO A 377 22.15 1.02 2.49
C PRO A 377 20.68 0.57 2.49
N GLY A 378 20.42 -0.74 2.57
CA GLY A 378 19.07 -1.29 2.72
C GLY A 378 18.33 -0.78 3.95
N VAL A 379 18.97 -0.87 5.12
CA VAL A 379 18.43 -0.40 6.41
C VAL A 379 18.29 1.11 6.43
N LEU A 380 19.29 1.85 5.92
CA LEU A 380 19.22 3.30 5.76
C LEU A 380 18.05 3.71 4.87
N GLY A 381 17.83 2.98 3.77
CA GLY A 381 16.73 3.23 2.85
C GLY A 381 15.36 3.07 3.53
N GLY A 382 15.16 1.98 4.27
CA GLY A 382 13.95 1.75 5.05
C GLY A 382 13.73 2.78 6.16
N ALA A 383 14.80 3.22 6.83
CA ALA A 383 14.75 4.26 7.84
C ALA A 383 14.36 5.62 7.26
N LEU A 384 14.92 6.00 6.10
CA LEU A 384 14.54 7.23 5.40
C LEU A 384 13.08 7.21 4.97
N MET A 385 12.58 6.08 4.45
CA MET A 385 11.17 5.95 4.08
C MET A 385 10.23 6.06 5.29
N SER A 386 10.62 5.51 6.44
CA SER A 386 9.77 5.40 7.63
C SER A 386 9.81 6.65 8.53
N PHE A 387 10.97 7.28 8.65
CA PHE A 387 11.21 8.33 9.65
C PHE A 387 11.52 9.71 9.06
N ALA A 388 11.80 9.84 7.75
CA ALA A 388 12.03 11.17 7.17
C ALA A 388 10.74 12.01 7.23
N PRO A 389 10.83 13.30 7.54
CA PRO A 389 9.68 14.21 7.50
C PRO A 389 9.02 14.17 6.12
N LYS A 390 7.68 14.09 6.07
CA LYS A 390 6.90 14.05 4.81
C LYS A 390 7.10 15.29 3.92
N SER A 391 7.67 16.36 4.46
CA SER A 391 8.09 17.55 3.71
C SER A 391 9.31 17.30 2.82
N ASN A 392 10.19 16.35 3.18
CA ASN A 392 11.42 16.05 2.46
C ASN A 392 11.24 14.84 1.52
N ARG A 393 10.56 15.08 0.39
CA ARG A 393 10.30 14.07 -0.65
C ARG A 393 11.59 13.44 -1.22
N ALA A 394 12.68 14.22 -1.27
CA ALA A 394 13.97 13.74 -1.77
C ALA A 394 14.57 12.66 -0.87
N ALA A 395 14.48 12.81 0.45
CA ALA A 395 14.93 11.80 1.41
C ALA A 395 14.12 10.49 1.29
N GLN A 396 12.80 10.59 1.07
CA GLN A 396 11.93 9.41 0.89
C GLN A 396 12.22 8.68 -0.43
N LEU A 397 12.48 9.41 -1.52
CA LEU A 397 12.90 8.85 -2.80
C LEU A 397 14.28 8.18 -2.71
N ALA A 398 15.25 8.85 -2.09
CA ALA A 398 16.57 8.26 -1.82
C ALA A 398 16.43 6.97 -1.00
N GLY A 399 15.48 6.95 -0.06
CA GLY A 399 15.09 5.77 0.68
C GLY A 399 14.76 4.58 -0.22
N ILE A 400 13.80 4.74 -1.13
CA ILE A 400 13.39 3.69 -2.07
C ILE A 400 14.57 3.19 -2.93
N TYR A 401 15.44 4.09 -3.38
CA TYR A 401 16.58 3.71 -4.22
C TYR A 401 17.60 2.88 -3.44
N LEU A 402 17.90 3.27 -2.20
CA LEU A 402 18.89 2.58 -1.36
C LEU A 402 18.43 1.19 -0.93
N VAL A 403 17.12 0.96 -0.70
CA VAL A 403 16.61 -0.38 -0.36
C VAL A 403 16.92 -1.40 -1.47
N ASN A 404 16.99 -0.97 -2.73
CA ASN A 404 17.29 -1.87 -3.85
C ASN A 404 18.71 -2.44 -3.85
N ALA A 405 19.63 -1.90 -3.04
CA ALA A 405 20.96 -2.47 -2.85
C ALA A 405 20.92 -3.90 -2.26
N ILE A 406 19.85 -4.23 -1.54
CA ILE A 406 19.64 -5.56 -0.93
C ILE A 406 19.57 -6.66 -2.01
N THR A 407 19.16 -6.35 -3.25
CA THR A 407 19.00 -7.32 -4.35
C THR A 407 20.28 -8.12 -4.67
N ALA A 408 21.46 -7.55 -4.41
CA ALA A 408 22.74 -8.21 -4.65
C ALA A 408 23.05 -9.33 -3.64
N THR A 409 22.48 -9.28 -2.44
CA THR A 409 22.77 -10.23 -1.35
C THR A 409 22.36 -11.66 -1.68
N LEU A 410 21.24 -11.84 -2.39
CA LEU A 410 20.70 -13.16 -2.74
C LEU A 410 21.68 -13.97 -3.59
N ILE A 411 22.38 -13.30 -4.53
CA ILE A 411 23.42 -13.94 -5.35
C ILE A 411 24.54 -14.50 -4.48
N VAL A 412 25.00 -13.69 -3.52
CA VAL A 412 26.11 -14.08 -2.63
C VAL A 412 25.72 -15.30 -1.82
N ILE A 413 24.48 -15.35 -1.32
CA ILE A 413 23.97 -16.47 -0.55
C ILE A 413 23.90 -17.73 -1.41
N TYR A 414 23.38 -17.65 -2.65
CA TYR A 414 23.36 -18.80 -3.56
C TYR A 414 24.76 -19.36 -3.83
N GLN A 415 25.73 -18.50 -4.13
CA GLN A 415 27.10 -18.90 -4.40
C GLN A 415 27.79 -19.48 -3.16
N TRP A 416 27.55 -18.88 -1.99
CA TRP A 416 28.11 -19.34 -0.72
C TRP A 416 27.55 -20.72 -0.34
N THR A 417 26.23 -20.93 -0.47
CA THR A 417 25.62 -22.26 -0.25
C THR A 417 26.16 -23.30 -1.23
N ALA A 418 26.26 -22.95 -2.52
CA ALA A 418 26.78 -23.87 -3.53
C ALA A 418 28.25 -24.26 -3.30
N SER A 419 29.08 -23.35 -2.78
CA SER A 419 30.51 -23.62 -2.53
C SER A 419 30.77 -24.42 -1.27
N ASN A 420 29.94 -24.29 -0.24
CA ASN A 420 30.19 -24.87 1.09
C ASN A 420 29.50 -26.22 1.33
N VAL A 421 28.56 -26.60 0.47
CA VAL A 421 27.88 -27.90 0.58
C VAL A 421 28.60 -28.95 -0.27
N ALA A 422 29.12 -29.98 0.41
CA ALA A 422 29.70 -31.17 -0.19
C ALA A 422 28.62 -32.22 -0.49
N GLY A 423 28.78 -32.97 -1.59
CA GLY A 423 27.82 -33.97 -2.04
C GLY A 423 26.76 -33.42 -3.00
N HIS A 424 26.56 -34.12 -4.12
CA HIS A 424 25.68 -33.68 -5.22
C HIS A 424 24.23 -33.51 -4.77
N THR A 425 23.62 -34.55 -4.16
CA THR A 425 22.25 -34.49 -3.63
C THR A 425 22.09 -33.42 -2.57
N LYS A 426 23.09 -33.26 -1.68
CA LYS A 426 23.06 -32.27 -0.59
C LYS A 426 23.01 -30.86 -1.17
N ARG A 427 23.91 -30.55 -2.13
CA ARG A 427 23.99 -29.24 -2.78
C ARG A 427 22.70 -28.85 -3.50
N VAL A 428 22.11 -29.77 -4.27
CA VAL A 428 20.88 -29.51 -5.04
C VAL A 428 19.73 -29.16 -4.10
N ILE A 429 19.54 -29.93 -3.02
CA ILE A 429 18.47 -29.68 -2.05
C ILE A 429 18.73 -28.41 -1.24
N SER A 430 19.97 -28.13 -0.85
CA SER A 430 20.32 -26.87 -0.15
C SER A 430 20.02 -25.64 -1.01
N VAL A 431 20.36 -25.66 -2.30
CA VAL A 431 20.05 -24.55 -3.22
C VAL A 431 18.53 -24.39 -3.40
N ALA A 432 17.79 -25.50 -3.54
CA ALA A 432 16.34 -25.48 -3.61
C ALA A 432 15.70 -24.92 -2.34
N LEU A 433 16.22 -25.25 -1.15
CA LEU A 433 15.73 -24.74 0.13
C LEU A 433 15.96 -23.23 0.28
N ILE A 434 17.10 -22.71 -0.21
CA ILE A 434 17.37 -21.27 -0.26
C ILE A 434 16.43 -20.57 -1.25
N SER A 435 16.14 -21.18 -2.41
CA SER A 435 15.17 -20.65 -3.37
C SER A 435 13.74 -20.60 -2.81
N GLY A 436 13.33 -21.65 -2.10
CA GLY A 436 12.05 -21.67 -1.40
C GLY A 436 11.96 -20.60 -0.32
N SER A 437 13.05 -20.37 0.42
CA SER A 437 13.16 -19.30 1.43
C SER A 437 12.97 -17.90 0.85
N PHE A 438 13.47 -17.64 -0.36
CA PHE A 438 13.22 -16.39 -1.08
C PHE A 438 11.73 -16.18 -1.34
N SER A 439 11.02 -17.23 -1.78
CA SER A 439 9.57 -17.19 -1.99
C SER A 439 8.81 -16.91 -0.70
N VAL A 440 9.20 -17.52 0.41
CA VAL A 440 8.60 -17.27 1.74
C VAL A 440 8.77 -15.81 2.17
N GLY A 441 9.95 -15.21 2.02
CA GLY A 441 10.13 -13.80 2.33
C GLY A 441 9.24 -12.88 1.47
N ASN A 442 9.08 -13.19 0.18
CA ASN A 442 8.20 -12.45 -0.72
C ASN A 442 6.70 -12.71 -0.50
N ILE A 443 6.32 -13.79 0.18
CA ILE A 443 4.96 -14.01 0.69
C ILE A 443 4.67 -13.08 1.87
N ILE A 444 5.64 -12.96 2.79
CA ILE A 444 5.52 -12.15 4.01
C ILE A 444 5.55 -10.65 3.67
N GLY A 445 6.43 -10.22 2.78
CA GLY A 445 6.65 -8.80 2.45
C GLY A 445 5.38 -8.00 2.17
N PRO A 446 4.57 -8.35 1.14
CA PRO A 446 3.33 -7.63 0.83
C PRO A 446 2.31 -7.64 1.96
N GLN A 447 2.32 -8.66 2.81
CA GLN A 447 1.42 -8.79 3.96
C GLN A 447 1.82 -7.87 5.12
N THR A 448 3.00 -7.25 5.10
CA THR A 448 3.35 -6.19 6.06
C THR A 448 2.64 -4.86 5.77
N PHE A 449 2.08 -4.69 4.56
CA PHE A 449 1.29 -3.53 4.16
C PHE A 449 -0.19 -3.93 4.12
N GLN A 450 -0.90 -3.63 5.20
CA GLN A 450 -2.31 -3.98 5.37
C GLN A 450 -3.21 -2.76 5.11
N ALA A 451 -4.40 -2.98 4.56
CA ALA A 451 -5.36 -1.92 4.29
C ALA A 451 -5.81 -1.14 5.55
N LYS A 452 -5.71 -1.78 6.72
CA LYS A 452 -5.98 -1.14 8.03
C LYS A 452 -4.99 -0.03 8.39
N ASP A 453 -3.78 -0.08 7.82
CA ASP A 453 -2.70 0.89 8.07
C ASP A 453 -2.70 2.01 7.01
N ALA A 454 -3.67 1.99 6.08
CA ALA A 454 -3.89 3.08 5.14
C ALA A 454 -4.28 4.35 5.93
N PRO A 455 -3.73 5.53 5.58
CA PRO A 455 -4.03 6.75 6.30
C PRO A 455 -5.54 7.03 6.29
N ALA A 456 -6.18 6.88 7.45
CA ALA A 456 -7.59 7.18 7.65
C ALA A 456 -7.81 8.69 7.51
N ILE A 457 -8.15 9.14 6.31
CA ILE A 457 -8.52 10.52 6.03
C ILE A 457 -10.04 10.61 6.15
N GLN A 458 -10.52 10.91 7.35
CA GLN A 458 -11.92 11.27 7.57
C GLN A 458 -11.92 12.75 7.98
N ALA A 459 -12.33 13.63 7.07
CA ALA A 459 -12.68 15.02 7.41
C ALA A 459 -14.05 15.35 6.82
N SER A 460 -14.80 16.22 7.45
CA SER A 460 -16.13 16.66 7.04
C SER A 460 -16.03 17.77 5.98
N GLU A 461 -16.55 17.54 4.77
CA GLU A 461 -16.46 18.46 3.61
C GLU A 461 -17.83 19.06 3.21
N ASP A 462 -18.92 18.69 3.90
CA ASP A 462 -20.29 19.03 3.45
C ASP A 462 -20.58 20.55 3.55
N HIS A 463 -19.94 21.24 4.50
CA HIS A 463 -20.05 22.69 4.67
C HIS A 463 -19.57 23.47 3.44
N GLY A 464 -18.47 23.05 2.81
CA GLY A 464 -17.97 23.71 1.61
C GLY A 464 -18.95 23.64 0.44
N LEU A 465 -19.70 22.54 0.32
CA LEU A 465 -20.73 22.39 -0.72
C LEU A 465 -21.98 23.21 -0.45
N VAL A 466 -22.38 23.34 0.82
CA VAL A 466 -23.49 24.25 1.20
C VAL A 466 -23.14 25.69 0.86
N LEU A 467 -21.91 26.12 1.16
CA LEU A 467 -21.41 27.45 0.80
C LEU A 467 -21.39 27.63 -0.73
N ALA A 468 -20.90 26.65 -1.48
CA ALA A 468 -20.88 26.70 -2.95
C ALA A 468 -22.29 26.84 -3.55
N GLN A 469 -23.27 26.09 -3.04
CA GLN A 469 -24.68 26.23 -3.48
C GLN A 469 -25.25 27.60 -3.12
N ALA A 470 -24.89 28.15 -1.95
CA ALA A 470 -25.33 29.47 -1.53
C ALA A 470 -24.70 30.60 -2.35
N LEU A 471 -23.41 30.51 -2.69
CA LEU A 471 -22.73 31.44 -3.60
C LEU A 471 -23.34 31.38 -5.01
N LYS A 472 -23.60 30.17 -5.51
CA LYS A 472 -24.29 29.96 -6.79
C LYS A 472 -25.67 30.61 -6.82
N LYS A 473 -26.45 30.46 -5.74
CA LYS A 473 -27.77 31.09 -5.59
C LYS A 473 -27.71 32.62 -5.68
N HIS A 474 -26.64 33.23 -5.17
CA HIS A 474 -26.42 34.68 -5.22
C HIS A 474 -25.67 35.16 -6.47
N GLY A 475 -25.37 34.28 -7.43
CA GLY A 475 -24.65 34.63 -8.65
C GLY A 475 -23.20 35.06 -8.43
N ILE A 476 -22.59 34.66 -7.31
CA ILE A 476 -21.17 34.94 -7.01
C ILE A 476 -20.29 33.89 -7.68
N GLU A 477 -19.21 34.30 -8.34
CA GLU A 477 -18.25 33.40 -8.95
C GLU A 477 -17.42 32.68 -7.87
N PHE A 478 -17.25 31.37 -8.01
CA PHE A 478 -16.43 30.56 -7.10
C PHE A 478 -15.85 29.36 -7.83
N THR A 479 -14.85 28.73 -7.21
CA THR A 479 -14.32 27.43 -7.64
C THR A 479 -14.12 26.56 -6.41
N VAL A 480 -14.61 25.32 -6.45
CA VAL A 480 -14.46 24.37 -5.35
C VAL A 480 -13.24 23.49 -5.60
N PHE A 481 -12.33 23.42 -4.63
CA PHE A 481 -11.15 22.57 -4.68
C PHE A 481 -11.28 21.42 -3.67
N GLU A 482 -11.15 20.20 -4.16
CA GLU A 482 -11.40 18.98 -3.39
C GLU A 482 -10.19 18.05 -3.47
N ARG A 483 -9.66 17.66 -2.31
CA ARG A 483 -8.50 16.77 -2.23
C ARG A 483 -8.80 15.34 -2.66
N ASN A 484 -10.07 14.92 -2.55
CA ASN A 484 -10.49 13.60 -2.98
C ASN A 484 -10.45 13.49 -4.51
N PRO A 485 -10.17 12.30 -5.08
CA PRO A 485 -10.04 12.15 -6.52
C PRO A 485 -11.37 12.11 -7.28
N ALA A 486 -12.50 11.87 -6.59
CA ALA A 486 -13.83 11.83 -7.16
C ALA A 486 -14.91 11.94 -6.06
N ALA A 487 -16.14 12.25 -6.46
CA ALA A 487 -17.29 12.32 -5.54
C ALA A 487 -17.53 11.01 -4.77
N SER A 488 -17.30 9.86 -5.41
CA SER A 488 -17.47 8.52 -4.83
C SER A 488 -16.24 8.01 -4.06
N ALA A 489 -15.16 8.79 -3.97
CA ALA A 489 -13.92 8.33 -3.35
C ALA A 489 -14.03 8.12 -1.83
N ARG A 490 -15.07 8.68 -1.22
CA ARG A 490 -15.38 8.46 0.19
C ARG A 490 -16.27 7.23 0.36
N GLY A 491 -15.96 6.44 1.38
CA GLY A 491 -16.90 5.43 1.87
C GLY A 491 -18.19 6.08 2.40
N ARG A 492 -19.21 5.26 2.67
CA ARG A 492 -20.49 5.72 3.21
C ARG A 492 -20.27 6.55 4.47
N GLY A 493 -20.84 7.77 4.48
CA GLY A 493 -20.82 8.64 5.64
C GLY A 493 -21.93 8.29 6.61
N TRP A 494 -21.68 8.47 7.91
CA TRP A 494 -22.73 8.40 8.94
C TRP A 494 -23.76 9.52 8.74
N GLY A 495 -24.99 9.32 9.22
CA GLY A 495 -26.03 10.32 9.02
C GLY A 495 -25.70 11.66 9.70
N LEU A 496 -26.34 12.73 9.23
CA LEU A 496 -26.27 14.09 9.76
C LEU A 496 -27.63 14.54 10.30
N THR A 497 -27.64 15.23 11.45
CA THR A 497 -28.87 15.80 12.02
C THR A 497 -28.80 17.31 11.91
N ILE A 498 -29.72 17.88 11.13
CA ILE A 498 -29.85 19.33 10.96
C ILE A 498 -31.11 19.75 11.72
N HIS A 499 -30.96 20.63 12.72
CA HIS A 499 -32.05 20.98 13.63
C HIS A 499 -32.17 22.50 13.82
N TRP A 500 -31.48 23.11 14.79
CA TRP A 500 -31.64 24.56 15.04
C TRP A 500 -31.10 25.42 13.89
N SER A 501 -30.23 24.87 13.04
CA SER A 501 -29.77 25.53 11.81
C SER A 501 -30.62 25.20 10.59
N LEU A 502 -31.71 24.43 10.71
CA LEU A 502 -32.47 23.92 9.57
C LEU A 502 -33.05 25.04 8.70
N ASP A 503 -33.60 26.09 9.31
CA ASP A 503 -34.17 27.19 8.53
C ASP A 503 -33.07 27.94 7.76
N ALA A 504 -31.91 28.18 8.39
CA ALA A 504 -30.72 28.74 7.74
C ALA A 504 -30.18 27.81 6.63
N PHE A 505 -30.16 26.50 6.87
CA PHE A 505 -29.75 25.51 5.88
C PHE A 505 -30.63 25.58 4.62
N THR A 506 -31.95 25.62 4.80
CA THR A 506 -32.88 25.71 3.66
C THR A 506 -32.82 27.07 2.96
N SER A 507 -32.59 28.17 3.68
CA SER A 507 -32.48 29.50 3.07
C SER A 507 -31.20 29.67 2.26
N LEU A 508 -30.12 28.94 2.60
CA LEU A 508 -28.87 28.94 1.86
C LEU A 508 -28.95 28.22 0.51
N LEU A 509 -29.85 27.26 0.34
CA LEU A 509 -29.90 26.42 -0.84
C LEU A 509 -30.84 26.96 -1.94
N PRO A 510 -30.58 26.66 -3.22
CA PRO A 510 -31.55 26.86 -4.30
C PRO A 510 -32.83 26.05 -4.08
N GLN A 511 -33.99 26.57 -4.52
CA GLN A 511 -35.29 25.93 -4.27
C GLN A 511 -35.36 24.48 -4.78
N HIS A 512 -34.84 24.21 -5.98
CA HIS A 512 -34.84 22.86 -6.56
C HIS A 512 -34.03 21.82 -5.74
N ILE A 513 -33.02 22.27 -4.98
CA ILE A 513 -32.27 21.40 -4.05
C ILE A 513 -33.09 21.19 -2.77
N VAL A 514 -33.73 22.25 -2.26
CA VAL A 514 -34.60 22.19 -1.07
C VAL A 514 -35.75 21.21 -1.28
N ASP A 515 -36.40 21.27 -2.44
CA ASP A 515 -37.54 20.41 -2.81
C ASP A 515 -37.14 18.92 -2.85
N ARG A 516 -35.87 18.63 -3.11
CA ARG A 516 -35.30 17.28 -3.21
C ARG A 516 -34.56 16.81 -1.94
N LEU A 517 -34.50 17.63 -0.89
CA LEU A 517 -33.94 17.20 0.41
C LEU A 517 -34.56 15.89 0.94
N PRO A 518 -35.86 15.59 0.77
CA PRO A 518 -36.45 14.32 1.18
C PRO A 518 -35.75 13.07 0.59
N GLU A 519 -35.12 13.18 -0.59
CA GLU A 519 -34.34 12.09 -1.20
C GLU A 519 -33.14 11.66 -0.33
N THR A 520 -32.68 12.56 0.53
CA THR A 520 -31.53 12.36 1.40
C THR A 520 -31.89 11.78 2.76
N TYR A 521 -33.19 11.70 3.10
CA TYR A 521 -33.63 11.35 4.45
C TYR A 521 -33.29 9.91 4.80
N VAL A 522 -32.78 9.69 6.01
CA VAL A 522 -32.45 8.35 6.55
C VAL A 522 -33.70 7.48 6.64
N ASN A 523 -34.81 8.05 7.13
CA ASN A 523 -36.10 7.36 7.26
C ASN A 523 -37.22 8.24 6.66
N PRO A 524 -37.42 8.20 5.33
CA PRO A 524 -38.39 9.03 4.62
C PRO A 524 -39.82 8.80 5.11
N GLU A 525 -40.17 7.57 5.45
CA GLU A 525 -41.51 7.20 5.91
C GLU A 525 -41.84 7.81 7.27
N ALA A 526 -40.90 7.81 8.23
CA ALA A 526 -41.07 8.51 9.50
C ALA A 526 -41.20 10.03 9.29
N SER A 527 -40.37 10.60 8.42
CA SER A 527 -40.44 12.03 8.08
C SER A 527 -41.77 12.42 7.42
N LYS A 528 -42.32 11.59 6.51
CA LYS A 528 -43.65 11.83 5.90
C LYS A 528 -44.78 11.82 6.93
N ARG A 529 -44.67 11.01 7.99
CA ARG A 529 -45.63 10.99 9.11
C ARG A 529 -45.44 12.14 10.10
N GLY A 530 -44.45 13.02 9.89
CA GLY A 530 -44.15 14.13 10.79
C GLY A 530 -43.46 13.72 12.09
N GLU A 531 -42.85 12.52 12.13
CA GLU A 531 -42.11 12.06 13.30
C GLU A 531 -40.79 12.82 13.42
N ASN A 532 -40.52 13.38 14.61
CA ASN A 532 -39.29 14.14 14.88
C ASN A 532 -38.23 13.32 15.64
N GLY A 533 -38.55 12.11 16.09
CA GLY A 533 -37.72 11.32 17.02
C GLY A 533 -37.98 11.65 18.50
N ASN A 534 -37.58 10.75 19.38
CA ASN A 534 -37.69 10.84 20.84
C ASN A 534 -36.36 11.19 21.52
N PHE A 535 -35.20 10.88 20.91
CA PHE A 535 -33.85 11.19 21.43
C PHE A 535 -33.66 10.73 22.87
N LEU A 536 -33.92 9.44 23.07
CA LEU A 536 -33.85 8.83 24.38
C LEU A 536 -32.39 8.55 24.76
N PHE A 537 -32.09 8.78 26.04
CA PHE A 537 -30.91 8.26 26.71
C PHE A 537 -31.33 7.11 27.62
N PHE A 538 -30.81 5.92 27.37
CA PHE A 538 -31.12 4.71 28.12
C PHE A 538 -30.05 4.37 29.15
N ASP A 539 -30.50 3.83 30.29
CA ASP A 539 -29.66 2.95 31.10
C ASP A 539 -29.52 1.61 30.37
N LEU A 540 -28.31 1.26 29.95
CA LEU A 540 -28.11 0.04 29.14
C LEU A 540 -28.29 -1.24 29.95
N ARG A 541 -28.25 -1.20 31.29
CA ARG A 541 -28.41 -2.38 32.16
C ARG A 541 -29.88 -2.64 32.50
N SER A 542 -30.63 -1.60 32.88
CA SER A 542 -32.07 -1.75 33.18
C SER A 542 -32.96 -1.70 31.94
N GLY A 543 -32.49 -1.01 30.89
CA GLY A 543 -33.23 -0.74 29.67
C GLY A 543 -34.21 0.43 29.79
N GLU A 544 -34.23 1.12 30.93
CA GLU A 544 -35.11 2.26 31.17
C GLU A 544 -34.58 3.51 30.46
N ALA A 545 -35.49 4.24 29.81
CA ALA A 545 -35.19 5.58 29.35
C ALA A 545 -35.07 6.48 30.58
N ARG A 546 -33.93 7.16 30.76
CA ARG A 546 -33.72 8.12 31.86
C ARG A 546 -33.96 9.56 31.44
N TRP A 547 -33.63 9.87 30.19
CA TRP A 547 -33.74 11.22 29.65
C TRP A 547 -34.39 11.22 28.28
N LYS A 548 -35.26 12.20 28.04
CA LYS A 548 -35.86 12.46 26.73
C LYS A 548 -35.58 13.88 26.30
N VAL A 549 -34.82 14.07 25.21
CA VAL A 549 -34.62 15.41 24.64
C VAL A 549 -35.88 15.79 23.86
N PRO A 550 -36.54 16.93 24.13
CA PRO A 550 -37.72 17.34 23.43
C PRO A 550 -37.54 17.38 21.93
N PRO A 551 -38.61 17.01 21.20
CA PRO A 551 -38.63 17.16 19.77
C PRO A 551 -38.46 18.64 19.41
N SER A 552 -37.60 18.89 18.44
CA SER A 552 -37.48 20.17 17.76
C SER A 552 -37.58 19.90 16.27
N LYS A 553 -38.03 20.89 15.48
CA LYS A 553 -37.99 20.82 14.01
C LYS A 553 -36.58 20.42 13.59
N ARG A 554 -36.45 19.30 12.88
CA ARG A 554 -35.18 18.73 12.46
C ARG A 554 -35.36 17.74 11.32
N ILE A 555 -34.28 17.48 10.60
CA ILE A 555 -34.19 16.41 9.61
C ILE A 555 -32.95 15.55 9.89
N ARG A 556 -33.06 14.28 9.55
CA ARG A 556 -31.98 13.30 9.62
C ARG A 556 -31.67 12.82 8.21
N VAL A 557 -30.48 13.15 7.72
CA VAL A 557 -30.08 12.91 6.33
C VAL A 557 -28.89 11.96 6.26
N SER A 558 -28.85 11.12 5.24
CA SER A 558 -27.64 10.38 4.88
C SER A 558 -26.62 11.35 4.33
N ARG A 559 -25.42 11.35 4.90
CA ARG A 559 -24.34 12.24 4.47
C ARG A 559 -23.92 11.99 3.02
N GLU A 560 -23.89 10.72 2.61
CA GLU A 560 -23.59 10.33 1.23
C GLU A 560 -24.60 10.93 0.25
N ARG A 561 -25.90 10.74 0.53
CA ARG A 561 -26.98 11.25 -0.33
C ARG A 561 -27.06 12.77 -0.31
N LEU A 562 -26.89 13.40 0.86
CA LEU A 562 -26.85 14.85 0.96
C LEU A 562 -25.71 15.42 0.13
N ARG A 563 -24.49 14.85 0.25
CA ARG A 563 -23.34 15.30 -0.53
C ARG A 563 -23.59 15.16 -2.03
N ALA A 564 -24.16 14.03 -2.47
CA ALA A 564 -24.50 13.80 -3.87
C ALA A 564 -25.46 14.87 -4.40
N LEU A 565 -26.52 15.19 -3.63
CA LEU A 565 -27.46 16.24 -3.97
C LEU A 565 -26.80 17.63 -4.00
N LEU A 566 -25.97 17.95 -3.01
CA LEU A 566 -25.28 19.25 -2.93
C LEU A 566 -24.23 19.44 -4.03
N LEU A 567 -23.72 18.37 -4.64
CA LEU A 567 -22.78 18.46 -5.77
C LEU A 567 -23.46 18.83 -7.10
N GLU A 568 -24.79 18.75 -7.18
CA GLU A 568 -25.49 18.97 -8.44
C GLU A 568 -25.27 20.39 -9.00
N GLY A 569 -24.76 20.43 -10.22
CA GLY A 569 -24.48 21.65 -10.94
C GLY A 569 -23.32 22.49 -10.36
N LEU A 570 -22.48 21.93 -9.49
CA LEU A 570 -21.24 22.56 -9.06
C LEU A 570 -20.06 22.08 -9.92
N ASP A 571 -19.16 22.99 -10.28
CA ASP A 571 -17.88 22.64 -10.86
C ASP A 571 -16.83 22.45 -9.75
N VAL A 572 -16.33 21.21 -9.62
CA VAL A 572 -15.41 20.81 -8.55
C VAL A 572 -14.08 20.35 -9.15
N GLN A 573 -13.00 20.97 -8.70
CA GLN A 573 -11.64 20.65 -9.06
C GLN A 573 -11.11 19.55 -8.11
N TRP A 574 -11.13 18.30 -8.59
CA TRP A 574 -10.74 17.11 -7.82
C TRP A 574 -9.23 16.90 -7.72
N SER A 575 -8.80 16.10 -6.75
CA SER A 575 -7.39 15.81 -6.43
C SER A 575 -6.55 17.04 -6.04
N LYS A 576 -7.19 18.12 -5.59
CA LYS A 576 -6.57 19.40 -5.23
C LYS A 576 -6.29 19.47 -3.74
N SER A 577 -5.08 19.07 -3.37
CA SER A 577 -4.62 19.12 -1.98
C SER A 577 -3.93 20.46 -1.68
N PHE A 578 -4.57 21.34 -0.91
CA PHE A 578 -4.02 22.63 -0.51
C PHE A 578 -2.65 22.47 0.21
N THR A 579 -1.71 23.37 -0.07
CA THR A 579 -0.36 23.36 0.53
C THR A 579 0.09 24.70 1.07
N ALA A 580 -0.22 25.80 0.38
CA ALA A 580 0.24 27.12 0.77
C ALA A 580 -0.67 28.20 0.17
N VAL A 581 -0.46 29.43 0.62
CA VAL A 581 -1.11 30.62 0.07
C VAL A 581 -0.09 31.74 -0.07
N THR A 582 -0.24 32.55 -1.12
CA THR A 582 0.52 33.78 -1.32
C THR A 582 -0.44 34.92 -1.59
N THR A 583 -0.19 36.07 -0.98
CA THR A 583 -1.03 37.25 -1.13
C THR A 583 -0.34 38.32 -1.98
N SER A 584 -1.16 39.13 -2.62
CA SER A 584 -0.79 40.38 -3.29
C SER A 584 -1.71 41.49 -2.76
N THR A 585 -1.52 42.73 -3.20
CA THR A 585 -2.34 43.87 -2.75
C THR A 585 -3.84 43.68 -3.01
N THR A 586 -4.21 42.95 -4.07
CA THR A 586 -5.61 42.80 -4.50
C THR A 586 -6.11 41.36 -4.60
N ALA A 587 -5.23 40.37 -4.54
CA ALA A 587 -5.59 38.97 -4.76
C ALA A 587 -4.84 38.00 -3.83
N ILE A 588 -5.43 36.84 -3.64
CA ILE A 588 -4.85 35.70 -2.91
C ILE A 588 -4.74 34.50 -3.84
N THR A 589 -3.61 33.80 -3.78
CA THR A 589 -3.33 32.63 -4.62
C THR A 589 -3.12 31.40 -3.76
N ALA A 590 -4.02 30.43 -3.90
CA ALA A 590 -3.90 29.11 -3.30
C ALA A 590 -2.96 28.23 -4.13
N HIS A 591 -2.08 27.50 -3.46
CA HIS A 591 -1.15 26.55 -4.05
C HIS A 591 -1.56 25.12 -3.68
N PHE A 592 -1.48 24.22 -4.65
CA PHE A 592 -1.85 22.82 -4.48
C PHE A 592 -0.66 21.87 -4.66
N ALA A 593 -0.78 20.66 -4.10
CA ALA A 593 0.30 19.66 -4.10
C ALA A 593 0.71 19.17 -5.48
N ASP A 594 -0.16 19.33 -6.49
CA ASP A 594 0.09 19.02 -7.90
C ASP A 594 0.75 20.17 -8.67
N SER A 595 1.28 21.17 -7.94
CA SER A 595 1.91 22.39 -8.45
C SER A 595 0.98 23.32 -9.22
N THR A 596 -0.33 23.05 -9.24
CA THR A 596 -1.29 24.01 -9.76
C THR A 596 -1.59 25.10 -8.73
N THR A 597 -2.07 26.24 -9.23
CA THR A 597 -2.45 27.38 -8.42
C THR A 597 -3.83 27.89 -8.83
N ALA A 598 -4.53 28.51 -7.90
CA ALA A 598 -5.77 29.23 -8.18
C ALA A 598 -5.75 30.59 -7.49
N THR A 599 -6.10 31.63 -8.23
CA THR A 599 -6.09 33.01 -7.74
C THR A 599 -7.52 33.52 -7.63
N GLY A 600 -7.83 34.18 -6.52
CA GLY A 600 -9.13 34.79 -6.26
C GLY A 600 -9.00 35.95 -5.27
N THR A 601 -10.13 36.43 -4.77
CA THR A 601 -10.19 37.51 -3.78
C THR A 601 -10.26 36.98 -2.34
N LEU A 602 -10.80 35.78 -2.15
CA LEU A 602 -11.00 35.15 -0.84
C LEU A 602 -10.80 33.64 -0.92
N VAL A 603 -10.03 33.08 0.02
CA VAL A 603 -9.91 31.63 0.24
C VAL A 603 -10.68 31.24 1.50
N ILE A 604 -11.56 30.24 1.40
CA ILE A 604 -12.35 29.75 2.55
C ILE A 604 -11.98 28.29 2.82
N GLY A 605 -11.40 28.03 3.99
CA GLY A 605 -11.10 26.68 4.46
C GLY A 605 -12.35 25.97 4.98
N ALA A 606 -12.83 24.99 4.23
CA ALA A 606 -13.95 24.11 4.60
C ALA A 606 -13.56 22.61 4.53
N ASP A 607 -12.27 22.31 4.74
CA ASP A 607 -11.63 21.00 4.54
C ASP A 607 -11.63 20.10 5.80
N GLY A 608 -12.49 20.44 6.76
CA GLY A 608 -12.86 19.65 7.93
C GLY A 608 -11.86 19.69 9.09
N SER A 609 -12.03 18.77 10.05
CA SER A 609 -11.33 18.81 11.35
C SER A 609 -9.80 18.76 11.27
N ARG A 610 -9.22 18.28 10.17
CA ARG A 610 -7.76 18.26 9.92
C ARG A 610 -7.40 19.23 8.80
N SER A 611 -7.94 20.44 8.89
CA SER A 611 -7.81 21.48 7.88
C SER A 611 -6.35 21.83 7.60
N ARG A 612 -5.95 21.69 6.34
CA ARG A 612 -4.66 22.16 5.84
C ARG A 612 -4.63 23.67 5.74
N VAL A 613 -5.77 24.29 5.42
CA VAL A 613 -5.90 25.76 5.40
C VAL A 613 -5.57 26.31 6.79
N ARG A 614 -6.19 25.76 7.84
CA ARG A 614 -5.87 26.10 9.23
C ARG A 614 -4.40 25.85 9.57
N SER A 615 -3.84 24.70 9.18
CA SER A 615 -2.41 24.42 9.43
C SER A 615 -1.47 25.42 8.75
N THR A 616 -1.82 25.94 7.56
CA THR A 616 -1.04 26.98 6.89
C THR A 616 -1.14 28.32 7.61
N LEU A 617 -2.35 28.71 8.03
CA LEU A 617 -2.59 29.93 8.81
C LEU A 617 -1.86 29.94 10.16
N LEU A 618 -1.67 28.76 10.75
CA LEU A 618 -0.99 28.56 12.03
C LEU A 618 0.43 27.98 11.86
N SER A 619 1.04 28.16 10.69
CA SER A 619 2.36 27.59 10.39
C SER A 619 3.47 28.11 11.30
N HIS A 620 3.35 29.34 11.82
CA HIS A 620 4.26 29.90 12.82
C HIS A 620 4.08 29.32 14.23
N THR A 621 2.96 28.64 14.49
CA THR A 621 2.63 27.99 15.78
C THR A 621 2.03 26.59 15.56
N PRO A 622 2.81 25.62 15.04
CA PRO A 622 2.27 24.32 14.61
C PRO A 622 1.51 23.54 15.68
N ASP A 623 1.92 23.66 16.95
CA ASP A 623 1.26 23.02 18.09
C ASP A 623 -0.16 23.55 18.32
N LEU A 624 -0.42 24.82 18.01
CA LEU A 624 -1.74 25.43 18.10
C LEU A 624 -2.67 25.01 16.96
N SER A 625 -2.15 24.47 15.86
CA SER A 625 -2.96 24.02 14.71
C SER A 625 -3.58 22.63 14.88
N ARG A 626 -3.06 21.86 15.85
CA ARG A 626 -3.42 20.45 16.08
C ARG A 626 -4.70 20.35 16.89
N ASN A 627 -5.50 19.34 16.57
CA ASN A 627 -6.64 19.00 17.41
C ASN A 627 -6.16 18.41 18.73
N LYS A 628 -6.92 18.67 19.79
CA LYS A 628 -6.73 18.04 21.10
C LYS A 628 -7.44 16.69 21.11
N GLN A 629 -6.66 15.62 21.18
CA GLN A 629 -7.21 14.28 21.38
C GLN A 629 -7.76 14.13 22.79
N LEU A 630 -8.95 13.54 22.92
CA LEU A 630 -9.58 13.24 24.20
C LEU A 630 -9.21 11.82 24.68
N PRO A 631 -9.18 11.57 26.00
CA PRO A 631 -8.82 10.28 26.57
C PRO A 631 -9.98 9.27 26.46
N ILE A 632 -10.59 9.15 25.29
CA ILE A 632 -11.72 8.27 24.98
C ILE A 632 -11.35 7.46 23.73
N ARG A 633 -11.77 6.20 23.69
CA ARG A 633 -11.69 5.36 22.48
C ARG A 633 -13.08 5.12 21.93
N LEU A 634 -13.18 5.01 20.61
CA LEU A 634 -14.45 4.85 19.91
C LEU A 634 -14.32 3.84 18.77
N LEU A 635 -15.28 2.93 18.71
CA LEU A 635 -15.54 2.04 17.59
C LEU A 635 -16.91 2.32 17.02
N GLY A 636 -16.99 2.46 15.70
CA GLY A 636 -18.26 2.56 14.98
C GLY A 636 -18.38 1.49 13.92
N ALA A 637 -19.50 0.78 13.92
CA ALA A 637 -19.82 -0.27 12.96
C ALA A 637 -21.08 0.10 12.17
N THR A 638 -21.09 -0.28 10.89
CA THR A 638 -22.29 -0.26 10.06
C THR A 638 -22.70 -1.72 9.83
N VAL A 639 -23.94 -2.05 10.19
CA VAL A 639 -24.48 -3.42 10.14
C VAL A 639 -25.79 -3.44 9.39
N VAL A 640 -26.08 -4.55 8.71
CA VAL A 640 -27.35 -4.75 7.99
C VAL A 640 -28.15 -5.82 8.72
N TYR A 641 -29.32 -5.45 9.24
CA TYR A 641 -30.20 -6.36 9.97
C TYR A 641 -31.54 -6.57 9.26
N PRO A 642 -32.12 -7.78 9.38
CA PRO A 642 -33.48 -8.04 8.92
C PRO A 642 -34.51 -7.31 9.79
N SER A 643 -35.72 -7.13 9.25
CA SER A 643 -36.81 -6.36 9.88
C SER A 643 -37.11 -6.71 11.34
N ARG A 644 -37.01 -7.98 11.76
CA ARG A 644 -37.40 -8.39 13.13
C ARG A 644 -36.71 -7.59 14.24
N LEU A 645 -35.39 -7.45 14.19
CA LEU A 645 -34.62 -6.73 15.21
C LEU A 645 -34.71 -5.22 15.00
N ALA A 646 -34.62 -4.77 13.75
CA ALA A 646 -34.72 -3.36 13.40
C ALA A 646 -36.08 -2.74 13.82
N LEU A 647 -37.18 -3.48 13.75
CA LEU A 647 -38.49 -3.03 14.19
C LEU A 647 -38.58 -2.82 15.70
N LYS A 648 -37.91 -3.66 16.52
CA LYS A 648 -37.80 -3.43 17.97
C LYS A 648 -37.08 -2.12 18.27
N LEU A 649 -35.96 -1.88 17.58
CA LEU A 649 -35.17 -0.65 17.75
C LEU A 649 -35.94 0.59 17.27
N ARG A 650 -36.68 0.46 16.16
CA ARG A 650 -37.55 1.53 15.62
C ARG A 650 -38.69 1.89 16.57
N ALA A 651 -39.18 0.94 17.36
CA ALA A 651 -40.20 1.19 18.37
C ALA A 651 -39.67 2.06 19.53
N LEU A 652 -38.36 2.06 19.79
CA LEU A 652 -37.72 2.96 20.75
C LEU A 652 -37.57 4.37 20.17
N ASP A 653 -36.96 4.47 18.98
CA ASP A 653 -36.80 5.73 18.26
C ASP A 653 -36.76 5.50 16.74
N PRO A 654 -37.47 6.29 15.92
CA PRO A 654 -37.49 6.14 14.47
C PRO A 654 -36.18 6.54 13.76
N PHE A 655 -35.26 7.23 14.43
CA PHE A 655 -34.01 7.73 13.85
C PHE A 655 -32.78 7.27 14.62
N PHE A 656 -32.65 7.61 15.90
CA PHE A 656 -31.48 7.31 16.70
C PHE A 656 -31.72 7.47 18.21
N PHE A 657 -30.94 6.77 19.02
CA PHE A 657 -30.94 6.92 20.47
C PHE A 657 -29.53 6.66 21.02
N GLN A 658 -29.36 6.92 22.31
CA GLN A 658 -28.09 6.76 23.00
C GLN A 658 -28.30 6.08 24.35
N GLY A 659 -27.22 5.62 24.97
CA GLY A 659 -27.27 5.06 26.32
C GLY A 659 -25.90 4.92 26.96
N GLY A 660 -25.91 4.74 28.27
CA GLY A 660 -24.71 4.50 29.05
C GLY A 660 -24.84 3.25 29.91
N ASP A 661 -23.74 2.52 30.08
CA ASP A 661 -23.65 1.43 31.04
C ASP A 661 -23.16 1.96 32.39
N PRO A 662 -24.00 1.98 33.46
CA PRO A 662 -23.62 2.46 34.78
C PRO A 662 -22.43 1.72 35.39
N GLN A 663 -22.20 0.45 35.02
CA GLN A 663 -21.14 -0.36 35.61
C GLN A 663 -19.79 -0.09 34.94
N SER A 664 -19.77 -0.08 33.60
CA SER A 664 -18.51 0.06 32.85
C SER A 664 -18.17 1.50 32.48
N ASN A 665 -19.14 2.42 32.45
CA ASN A 665 -19.03 3.74 31.80
C ASN A 665 -18.82 3.65 30.27
N THR A 666 -19.30 2.59 29.66
CA THR A 666 -19.36 2.47 28.19
C THR A 666 -20.55 3.26 27.69
N PHE A 667 -20.33 4.10 26.69
CA PHE A 667 -21.38 4.80 25.98
C PHE A 667 -21.73 4.07 24.69
N MET A 668 -23.02 4.03 24.37
CA MET A 668 -23.54 3.52 23.10
C MET A 668 -24.33 4.61 22.39
N TYR A 669 -24.09 4.75 21.08
CA TYR A 669 -24.95 5.50 20.18
C TYR A 669 -25.43 4.58 19.05
N PHE A 670 -26.72 4.63 18.78
CA PHE A 670 -27.37 3.88 17.72
C PHE A 670 -28.08 4.82 16.75
N SER A 671 -27.95 4.60 15.45
CA SER A 671 -28.70 5.34 14.42
C SER A 671 -29.11 4.42 13.27
N PHE A 672 -30.29 4.61 12.72
CA PHE A 672 -30.59 4.14 11.36
C PHE A 672 -29.72 4.92 10.36
N LEU A 673 -29.30 4.26 9.27
CA LEU A 673 -28.62 4.87 8.13
C LEU A 673 -29.50 4.80 6.88
N ASP A 674 -30.10 3.64 6.63
CA ASP A 674 -31.11 3.42 5.59
C ASP A 674 -32.21 2.47 6.12
N THR A 675 -33.39 2.59 5.53
CA THR A 675 -34.57 1.77 5.79
C THR A 675 -34.98 1.02 4.52
N PRO A 676 -35.82 -0.03 4.59
CA PRO A 676 -36.33 -0.70 3.40
C PRO A 676 -36.90 0.24 2.32
N SER A 677 -37.51 1.37 2.72
CA SER A 677 -38.12 2.34 1.80
C SER A 677 -37.14 3.11 0.91
N ASN A 678 -35.86 3.16 1.27
CA ASN A 678 -34.81 3.91 0.56
C ASN A 678 -33.51 3.12 0.40
N ASN A 679 -33.49 1.84 0.79
CA ASN A 679 -32.35 0.95 0.64
C ASN A 679 -32.36 0.33 -0.77
N ALA A 680 -31.64 0.96 -1.70
CA ALA A 680 -31.56 0.53 -3.09
C ALA A 680 -30.54 -0.60 -3.36
N ARG A 681 -29.86 -1.15 -2.34
CA ARG A 681 -28.65 -1.98 -2.52
C ARG A 681 -28.84 -3.48 -2.32
N THR A 682 -29.98 -3.94 -1.83
CA THR A 682 -30.24 -5.38 -1.69
C THR A 682 -31.42 -5.78 -2.57
N GLU A 683 -31.23 -6.77 -3.45
CA GLU A 683 -32.30 -7.37 -4.27
C GLU A 683 -33.45 -7.99 -3.43
N ASN A 684 -33.35 -7.94 -2.09
CA ASN A 684 -34.42 -8.20 -1.13
C ASN A 684 -34.70 -6.94 -0.27
N SER A 685 -35.90 -6.38 -0.42
CA SER A 685 -36.30 -5.06 0.07
C SER A 685 -36.80 -5.01 1.53
N ASP A 686 -36.26 -5.83 2.45
CA ASP A 686 -36.72 -5.88 3.86
C ASP A 686 -35.57 -5.80 4.88
N THR A 687 -34.50 -5.09 4.53
CA THR A 687 -33.32 -4.92 5.39
C THR A 687 -33.12 -3.46 5.81
N TYR A 688 -32.64 -3.28 7.04
CA TYR A 688 -32.27 -1.99 7.60
C TYR A 688 -30.76 -1.92 7.71
N GLU A 689 -30.21 -0.75 7.35
CA GLU A 689 -28.80 -0.45 7.59
C GLU A 689 -28.69 0.42 8.83
N LEU A 690 -27.91 -0.05 9.79
CA LEU A 690 -27.81 0.50 11.13
C LEU A 690 -26.37 0.91 11.42
N GLN A 691 -26.24 1.88 12.30
CA GLN A 691 -24.99 2.34 12.86
C GLN A 691 -24.97 2.05 14.34
N ILE A 692 -23.92 1.37 14.80
CA ILE A 692 -23.68 1.08 16.21
C ILE A 692 -22.32 1.67 16.57
N ILE A 693 -22.31 2.60 17.52
CA ILE A 693 -21.09 3.20 18.05
C ILE A 693 -20.96 2.81 19.52
N LEU A 694 -19.81 2.27 19.89
CA LEU A 694 -19.40 2.12 21.28
C LEU A 694 -18.17 2.96 21.58
N SER A 695 -18.19 3.68 22.69
CA SER A 695 -17.05 4.44 23.17
C SER A 695 -16.82 4.28 24.66
N TRP A 696 -15.56 4.36 25.09
CA TRP A 696 -15.16 4.07 26.46
C TRP A 696 -13.98 4.95 26.91
N PRO A 697 -13.84 5.18 28.22
CA PRO A 697 -12.73 5.96 28.76
C PRO A 697 -11.39 5.20 28.62
N TYR A 698 -10.37 5.89 28.11
CA TYR A 698 -9.00 5.40 28.06
C TYR A 698 -8.30 5.69 29.39
N ARG A 699 -8.51 4.83 30.39
CA ARG A 699 -7.92 4.95 31.73
C ARG A 699 -7.63 3.58 32.36
N LYS A 700 -6.71 3.56 33.32
CA LYS A 700 -6.47 2.40 34.19
C LYS A 700 -7.74 2.06 34.99
N GLY A 701 -7.97 0.77 35.25
CA GLY A 701 -9.13 0.26 35.98
C GLY A 701 -10.40 0.06 35.15
N TYR A 702 -10.45 0.53 33.90
CA TYR A 702 -11.63 0.31 33.04
C TYR A 702 -11.82 -1.20 32.78
N MET A 703 -13.02 -1.70 33.08
CA MET A 703 -13.36 -3.14 33.11
C MET A 703 -12.38 -3.99 33.94
N GLY A 704 -11.90 -3.46 35.06
CA GLY A 704 -11.01 -4.19 35.98
C GLY A 704 -9.60 -4.43 35.45
N ARG A 705 -9.19 -3.76 34.37
CA ARG A 705 -7.85 -3.88 33.79
C ARG A 705 -6.84 -2.95 34.45
N GLU A 706 -5.61 -3.44 34.68
CA GLU A 706 -4.51 -2.61 35.20
C GLU A 706 -4.07 -1.53 34.20
N GLU A 707 -4.04 -1.87 32.91
CA GLU A 707 -3.66 -0.95 31.83
C GLU A 707 -4.88 -0.41 31.06
N PRO A 708 -4.79 0.83 30.52
CA PRO A 708 -5.87 1.41 29.73
C PRO A 708 -6.23 0.55 28.52
N LEU A 709 -7.52 0.38 28.26
CA LEU A 709 -7.99 -0.38 27.11
C LEU A 709 -7.92 0.47 25.83
N ASP A 710 -6.99 0.13 24.94
CA ASP A 710 -6.95 0.70 23.58
C ASP A 710 -7.80 -0.10 22.59
N VAL A 711 -7.98 0.44 21.38
CA VAL A 711 -8.71 -0.19 20.28
C VAL A 711 -7.90 -1.36 19.71
N PRO A 712 -8.48 -2.57 19.57
CA PRO A 712 -7.80 -3.70 18.95
C PRO A 712 -7.41 -3.45 17.49
N ALA A 713 -6.30 -4.06 17.06
CA ALA A 713 -5.76 -3.87 15.71
C ALA A 713 -6.56 -4.62 14.63
N MET A 714 -7.12 -5.79 14.96
CA MET A 714 -7.84 -6.64 14.00
C MET A 714 -9.36 -6.45 14.06
N GLY A 715 -10.05 -6.48 12.91
CA GLY A 715 -11.51 -6.31 12.83
C GLY A 715 -12.31 -7.27 13.72
N LYS A 716 -11.96 -8.57 13.68
CA LYS A 716 -12.59 -9.61 14.53
C LYS A 716 -12.44 -9.32 16.03
N GLU A 717 -11.28 -8.82 16.45
CA GLU A 717 -11.02 -8.46 17.85
C GLU A 717 -11.84 -7.24 18.27
N LYS A 718 -12.07 -6.28 17.36
CA LYS A 718 -12.94 -5.13 17.61
C LYS A 718 -14.39 -5.58 17.79
N VAL A 719 -14.90 -6.47 16.94
CA VAL A 719 -16.26 -7.04 17.09
C VAL A 719 -16.37 -7.79 18.41
N ALA A 720 -15.39 -8.64 18.74
CA ALA A 720 -15.37 -9.37 20.01
C ALA A 720 -15.34 -8.43 21.22
N LEU A 721 -14.61 -7.31 21.13
CA LEU A 721 -14.61 -6.29 22.19
C LEU A 721 -15.96 -5.61 22.33
N MET A 722 -16.59 -5.22 21.22
CA MET A 722 -17.92 -4.61 21.24
C MET A 722 -18.95 -5.55 21.87
N LYS A 723 -18.94 -6.84 21.50
CA LYS A 723 -19.80 -7.87 22.11
C LYS A 723 -19.57 -8.01 23.61
N ARG A 724 -18.31 -8.03 24.05
CA ARG A 724 -17.94 -8.09 25.47
C ARG A 724 -18.45 -6.89 26.27
N MET A 725 -18.37 -5.69 25.70
CA MET A 725 -18.89 -4.47 26.35
C MET A 725 -20.41 -4.52 26.54
N ALA A 726 -21.12 -5.19 25.63
CA ALA A 726 -22.57 -5.34 25.68
C ALA A 726 -23.06 -6.51 26.56
N GLU A 727 -22.15 -7.28 27.17
CA GLU A 727 -22.53 -8.39 28.05
C GLU A 727 -23.33 -7.90 29.27
N GLY A 728 -24.56 -8.40 29.40
CA GLY A 728 -25.48 -8.08 30.49
C GLY A 728 -26.20 -6.74 30.34
N TRP A 729 -26.28 -6.18 29.13
CA TRP A 729 -27.21 -5.10 28.82
C TRP A 729 -28.65 -5.64 28.69
N ALA A 730 -29.65 -4.78 28.91
CA ALA A 730 -31.04 -5.13 28.68
C ALA A 730 -31.33 -5.30 27.18
N GLU A 731 -32.34 -6.11 26.87
CA GLU A 731 -32.84 -6.22 25.50
C GLU A 731 -33.66 -4.98 25.09
N PRO A 732 -33.56 -4.49 23.84
CA PRO A 732 -32.88 -5.11 22.68
C PRO A 732 -31.41 -4.69 22.48
N PHE A 733 -30.79 -3.98 23.44
CA PHE A 733 -29.45 -3.42 23.27
C PHE A 733 -28.37 -4.51 23.22
N GLN A 734 -28.49 -5.54 24.06
CA GLN A 734 -27.59 -6.68 24.03
C GLN A 734 -27.74 -7.48 22.72
N GLU A 735 -28.96 -7.89 22.33
CA GLU A 735 -29.23 -8.62 21.08
C GLU A 735 -28.67 -7.85 19.87
N MET A 736 -28.80 -6.52 19.86
CA MET A 736 -28.28 -5.67 18.79
C MET A 736 -26.77 -5.77 18.62
N VAL A 737 -25.98 -5.78 19.69
CA VAL A 737 -24.51 -5.86 19.58
C VAL A 737 -24.05 -7.31 19.42
N MET A 738 -24.69 -8.25 20.11
CA MET A 738 -24.34 -9.68 20.07
C MET A 738 -24.58 -10.30 18.69
N ASN A 739 -25.61 -9.85 17.98
CA ASN A 739 -25.92 -10.31 16.61
C ASN A 739 -25.08 -9.63 15.52
N MET A 740 -24.11 -8.79 15.88
CA MET A 740 -23.19 -8.19 14.91
C MET A 740 -22.42 -9.31 14.17
N PRO A 741 -22.44 -9.36 12.83
CA PRO A 741 -21.70 -10.34 12.04
C PRO A 741 -20.21 -10.30 12.35
N GLU A 742 -19.55 -11.46 12.42
CA GLU A 742 -18.12 -11.54 12.79
C GLU A 742 -17.17 -10.92 11.75
N ASP A 743 -17.62 -10.82 10.50
CA ASP A 743 -16.92 -10.19 9.38
C ASP A 743 -17.15 -8.68 9.30
N THR A 744 -17.96 -8.11 10.20
CA THR A 744 -18.07 -6.66 10.36
C THR A 744 -16.68 -6.08 10.65
N ASP A 745 -16.35 -4.95 10.02
CA ASP A 745 -15.10 -4.21 10.28
C ASP A 745 -15.37 -2.86 10.98
N PRO A 746 -15.53 -2.86 12.32
CA PRO A 746 -15.68 -1.62 13.08
C PRO A 746 -14.50 -0.66 12.83
N LYS A 747 -14.82 0.60 12.53
CA LYS A 747 -13.84 1.66 12.33
C LYS A 747 -13.52 2.35 13.66
N ALA A 748 -12.23 2.48 13.93
CA ALA A 748 -11.74 3.27 15.05
C ALA A 748 -11.80 4.75 14.67
N ILE A 749 -12.35 5.58 15.55
CA ILE A 749 -12.35 7.04 15.37
C ILE A 749 -11.62 7.67 16.53
N VAL A 750 -10.62 8.48 16.19
CA VAL A 750 -9.92 9.30 17.17
C VAL A 750 -10.82 10.49 17.50
N LEU A 751 -11.23 10.59 18.76
CA LEU A 751 -12.01 11.72 19.24
C LEU A 751 -11.09 12.88 19.54
N GLU A 752 -11.20 13.92 18.72
CA GLU A 752 -10.40 15.12 18.80
C GLU A 752 -11.30 16.35 18.68
N ASP A 753 -10.90 17.47 19.27
CA ASP A 753 -11.56 18.76 19.09
C ASP A 753 -10.55 19.87 18.83
N PHE A 754 -11.04 21.01 18.35
CA PHE A 754 -10.23 22.20 18.08
C PHE A 754 -10.92 23.43 18.67
N LEU A 755 -10.27 24.07 19.64
CA LEU A 755 -10.79 25.25 20.32
C LEU A 755 -10.23 26.53 19.66
N PRO A 756 -11.03 27.28 18.89
CA PRO A 756 -10.58 28.55 18.34
C PRO A 756 -10.43 29.61 19.44
N LYS A 757 -9.55 30.59 19.21
CA LYS A 757 -9.32 31.73 20.10
C LYS A 757 -9.33 33.03 19.31
N GLU A 758 -9.64 34.14 19.98
CA GLU A 758 -9.56 35.47 19.36
C GLU A 758 -8.15 35.73 18.82
N ARG A 759 -8.07 36.27 17.59
CA ARG A 759 -6.81 36.60 16.89
C ARG A 759 -5.82 35.44 16.82
N MET A 760 -6.32 34.21 16.74
CA MET A 760 -5.49 33.01 16.74
C MET A 760 -4.69 32.84 15.44
N TRP A 761 -5.23 33.30 14.31
CA TRP A 761 -4.55 33.31 13.01
C TRP A 761 -4.62 34.69 12.35
N ASP A 762 -3.71 34.93 11.42
CA ASP A 762 -3.73 36.08 10.52
C ASP A 762 -4.59 35.74 9.29
N ASN A 763 -5.69 36.47 9.10
CA ASN A 763 -6.59 36.30 7.95
C ASN A 763 -6.13 37.05 6.68
N MET A 764 -4.90 37.60 6.71
CA MET A 764 -4.22 38.26 5.60
C MET A 764 -5.04 39.42 5.01
N GLU A 765 -5.44 40.34 5.87
CA GLU A 765 -6.33 41.48 5.59
C GLU A 765 -7.68 41.00 4.98
N GLY A 766 -8.27 39.97 5.59
CA GLY A 766 -9.56 39.39 5.18
C GLY A 766 -9.57 38.62 3.86
N ARG A 767 -8.41 38.15 3.36
CA ARG A 767 -8.35 37.35 2.12
C ARG A 767 -8.41 35.85 2.36
N ILE A 768 -8.36 35.39 3.61
CA ILE A 768 -8.49 33.96 3.94
C ILE A 768 -9.22 33.77 5.27
N THR A 769 -10.15 32.80 5.34
CA THR A 769 -10.86 32.48 6.58
C THR A 769 -11.25 30.99 6.65
N LEU A 770 -11.87 30.56 7.75
CA LEU A 770 -12.25 29.17 8.04
C LEU A 770 -13.74 29.07 8.40
N VAL A 771 -14.35 27.93 8.05
CA VAL A 771 -15.75 27.60 8.41
C VAL A 771 -15.88 26.16 8.93
N GLY A 772 -16.89 25.90 9.75
CA GLY A 772 -17.25 24.57 10.25
C GLY A 772 -16.12 23.90 11.02
N ASP A 773 -15.93 22.60 10.79
CA ASP A 773 -14.90 21.83 11.50
C ASP A 773 -13.46 22.28 11.17
N ALA A 774 -13.26 23.03 10.09
CA ALA A 774 -11.97 23.66 9.83
C ALA A 774 -11.66 24.78 10.84
N ALA A 775 -12.68 25.46 11.37
CA ALA A 775 -12.53 26.54 12.34
C ALA A 775 -12.70 26.07 13.80
N HIS A 776 -13.63 25.14 14.08
CA HIS A 776 -14.01 24.74 15.45
C HIS A 776 -14.46 23.28 15.55
N ALA A 777 -13.61 22.34 15.14
CA ALA A 777 -13.90 20.91 15.21
C ALA A 777 -14.39 20.49 16.61
N MET A 778 -15.51 19.77 16.66
CA MET A 778 -16.14 19.34 17.91
C MET A 778 -16.54 17.86 17.88
N THR A 779 -16.70 17.27 19.07
CA THR A 779 -17.07 15.86 19.22
C THR A 779 -18.58 15.65 18.97
N MET A 780 -18.97 14.43 18.60
CA MET A 780 -20.34 14.15 18.15
C MET A 780 -21.41 14.14 19.25
N TYR A 781 -21.03 14.13 20.53
CA TYR A 781 -21.92 13.79 21.65
C TYR A 781 -23.08 14.77 21.85
N ARG A 782 -22.98 15.99 21.33
CA ARG A 782 -24.10 16.95 21.27
C ARG A 782 -24.77 17.07 19.90
N GLY A 783 -24.15 16.52 18.85
CA GLY A 783 -24.65 16.65 17.47
C GLY A 783 -24.60 18.08 16.90
N GLU A 784 -23.78 18.98 17.46
CA GLU A 784 -23.85 20.41 17.16
C GLU A 784 -22.96 20.85 15.97
N GLY A 785 -21.90 20.11 15.63
CA GLY A 785 -20.88 20.56 14.65
C GLY A 785 -21.43 20.91 13.27
N ALA A 786 -22.33 20.08 12.75
CA ALA A 786 -22.98 20.35 11.46
C ALA A 786 -23.75 21.66 11.45
N ASN A 787 -24.49 21.92 12.53
CA ASN A 787 -25.37 23.08 12.66
C ASN A 787 -24.55 24.36 12.86
N HIS A 788 -23.44 24.30 13.61
CA HIS A 788 -22.50 25.41 13.70
C HIS A 788 -21.88 25.72 12.33
N GLY A 789 -21.42 24.73 11.58
CA GLY A 789 -20.85 24.99 10.26
C GLY A 789 -21.85 25.53 9.24
N ILE A 790 -23.13 25.15 9.29
CA ILE A 790 -24.18 25.78 8.47
C ILE A 790 -24.38 27.25 8.87
N THR A 791 -24.36 27.53 10.17
CA THR A 791 -24.52 28.89 10.70
C THR A 791 -23.34 29.77 10.34
N ASP A 792 -22.12 29.21 10.35
CA ASP A 792 -20.93 29.92 9.88
C ASP A 792 -21.10 30.38 8.44
N ILE A 793 -21.64 29.53 7.56
CA ILE A 793 -21.88 29.87 6.15
C ILE A 793 -22.89 31.00 6.04
N SER A 794 -24.01 30.91 6.76
CA SER A 794 -25.03 31.96 6.78
C SER A 794 -24.45 33.30 7.23
N LEU A 795 -23.75 33.31 8.36
CA LEU A 795 -23.21 34.54 8.94
C LEU A 795 -22.03 35.09 8.14
N LEU A 796 -21.20 34.23 7.55
CA LEU A 796 -20.15 34.65 6.63
C LEU A 796 -20.77 35.35 5.41
N LEU A 797 -21.77 34.75 4.78
CA LEU A 797 -22.46 35.33 3.62
C LEU A 797 -23.11 36.68 3.93
N ASP A 798 -23.77 36.79 5.08
CA ASP A 798 -24.37 38.05 5.54
C ASP A 798 -23.35 39.19 5.65
N LYS A 799 -22.07 38.87 5.91
CA LYS A 799 -20.99 39.87 5.98
C LYS A 799 -20.32 40.12 4.63
N ILE A 800 -20.04 39.08 3.84
CA ILE A 800 -19.28 39.23 2.60
C ILE A 800 -20.12 39.71 1.41
N LEU A 801 -21.42 39.40 1.34
CA LEU A 801 -22.27 39.80 0.21
C LEU A 801 -22.33 41.33 0.05
N PRO A 802 -22.56 42.15 1.11
CA PRO A 802 -22.52 43.61 0.98
C PRO A 802 -21.14 44.14 0.53
N ALA A 803 -20.04 43.54 1.01
CA ALA A 803 -18.68 43.94 0.66
C ALA A 803 -18.33 43.61 -0.81
N ILE A 804 -18.83 42.49 -1.33
CA ILE A 804 -18.61 42.06 -2.72
C ILE A 804 -19.49 42.85 -3.70
N GLN A 805 -20.76 43.11 -3.35
CA GLN A 805 -21.70 43.80 -4.23
C GLN A 805 -21.40 45.30 -4.39
N THR A 806 -20.93 45.98 -3.34
CA THR A 806 -20.54 47.40 -3.40
C THR A 806 -19.34 47.66 -4.32
N SER A 807 -18.50 46.66 -4.59
CA SER A 807 -17.38 46.76 -5.53
C SER A 807 -17.81 46.73 -7.02
N SER A 808 -19.10 46.49 -7.30
CA SER A 808 -19.65 46.34 -8.66
C SER A 808 -20.62 47.44 -9.10
N ALA A 809 -20.97 48.40 -8.23
CA ALA A 809 -21.97 49.43 -8.52
C ALA A 809 -21.34 50.76 -9.00
N THR A 810 -21.67 51.17 -10.23
CA THR A 810 -21.27 52.44 -10.88
C THR A 810 -22.28 53.59 -10.69
N SER A 811 -22.93 53.71 -9.54
CA SER A 811 -23.89 54.81 -9.30
C SER A 811 -23.77 55.41 -7.91
N PRO A 812 -23.53 56.73 -7.78
CA PRO A 812 -23.42 57.41 -6.51
C PRO A 812 -24.80 57.90 -6.04
N GLN A 813 -25.47 57.15 -5.17
CA GLN A 813 -26.53 57.72 -4.33
C GLN A 813 -26.71 56.89 -3.04
N GLU A 814 -26.65 57.63 -1.93
CA GLU A 814 -27.04 57.29 -0.54
C GLU A 814 -26.14 56.36 0.30
N SER A 815 -25.08 56.98 0.83
CA SER A 815 -24.63 56.96 2.24
C SER A 815 -24.61 55.63 3.04
N ALA A 816 -23.74 54.72 2.65
CA ALA A 816 -22.99 53.90 3.60
C ALA A 816 -21.58 53.68 3.05
N THR A 817 -20.54 53.98 3.83
CA THR A 817 -19.15 53.65 3.47
C THR A 817 -19.06 52.15 3.21
N PRO A 818 -18.54 51.68 2.06
CA PRO A 818 -18.41 50.24 1.81
C PRO A 818 -17.56 49.61 2.91
N MET A 819 -18.09 48.59 3.59
CA MET A 819 -17.32 47.80 4.55
C MET A 819 -16.19 47.10 3.78
N ALA A 820 -14.94 47.30 4.20
CA ALA A 820 -13.82 46.60 3.59
C ALA A 820 -13.99 45.08 3.80
N LEU A 821 -13.55 44.25 2.84
CA LEU A 821 -13.61 42.79 2.98
C LEU A 821 -12.93 42.31 4.27
N GLU A 822 -11.86 43.00 4.67
CA GLU A 822 -11.18 42.81 5.96
C GLU A 822 -12.11 42.98 7.16
N ASP A 823 -12.87 44.07 7.22
CA ASP A 823 -13.83 44.32 8.32
C ASP A 823 -14.95 43.27 8.35
N ALA A 824 -15.42 42.84 7.18
CA ALA A 824 -16.43 41.80 7.04
C ALA A 824 -15.93 40.44 7.60
N ILE A 825 -14.72 40.03 7.23
CA ILE A 825 -14.11 38.79 7.72
C ILE A 825 -13.79 38.89 9.21
N ASN A 826 -13.21 40.00 9.68
CA ASN A 826 -12.94 40.22 11.11
C ASN A 826 -14.21 40.12 11.96
N THR A 827 -15.30 40.72 11.50
CA THR A 827 -16.60 40.67 12.18
C THR A 827 -17.16 39.24 12.21
N TYR A 828 -17.08 38.51 11.10
CA TYR A 828 -17.48 37.11 11.03
C TYR A 828 -16.65 36.23 11.96
N GLU A 829 -15.32 36.34 11.93
CA GLU A 829 -14.42 35.51 12.74
C GLU A 829 -14.64 35.76 14.23
N GLN A 830 -14.87 37.02 14.64
CA GLN A 830 -15.19 37.36 16.01
C GLN A 830 -16.49 36.67 16.49
N GLU A 831 -17.56 36.72 15.69
CA GLU A 831 -18.82 36.02 15.99
C GLU A 831 -18.59 34.51 16.06
N MET A 832 -17.92 33.94 15.05
CA MET A 832 -17.70 32.51 14.94
C MET A 832 -16.92 31.99 16.13
N ILE A 833 -15.93 32.74 16.64
CA ILE A 833 -15.17 32.37 17.84
C ILE A 833 -16.04 32.48 19.09
N GLN A 834 -16.78 33.58 19.26
CA GLN A 834 -17.65 33.80 20.43
C GLN A 834 -18.73 32.72 20.57
N ARG A 835 -19.27 32.23 19.46
CA ARG A 835 -20.25 31.13 19.42
C ARG A 835 -19.59 29.75 19.44
N GLY A 836 -18.56 29.54 18.64
CA GLY A 836 -17.93 28.24 18.39
C GLY A 836 -17.08 27.76 19.56
N ALA A 837 -16.29 28.63 20.21
CA ALA A 837 -15.42 28.22 21.31
C ALA A 837 -16.19 27.63 22.51
N PRO A 838 -17.29 28.25 23.00
CA PRO A 838 -18.13 27.62 24.02
C PRO A 838 -18.72 26.29 23.55
N ALA A 839 -19.20 26.20 22.30
CA ALA A 839 -19.80 24.97 21.77
C ALA A 839 -18.81 23.79 21.71
N VAL A 840 -17.54 24.05 21.35
CA VAL A 840 -16.45 23.06 21.40
C VAL A 840 -16.26 22.56 22.83
N LEU A 841 -16.17 23.47 23.81
CA LEU A 841 -16.00 23.11 25.23
C LEU A 841 -17.20 22.34 25.77
N THR A 842 -18.42 22.74 25.41
CA THR A 842 -19.66 22.07 25.80
C THR A 842 -19.75 20.67 25.18
N SER A 843 -19.35 20.50 23.92
CA SER A 843 -19.29 19.19 23.25
C SER A 843 -18.21 18.29 23.85
N ARG A 844 -17.04 18.85 24.18
CA ARG A 844 -16.01 18.15 24.96
C ARG A 844 -16.56 17.67 26.29
N ARG A 845 -17.29 18.51 27.02
CA ARG A 845 -17.88 18.14 28.31
C ARG A 845 -18.91 17.03 28.15
N ALA A 846 -19.79 17.10 27.15
CA ALA A 846 -20.75 16.03 26.85
C ALA A 846 -20.05 14.69 26.55
N CYS A 847 -18.94 14.73 25.81
CA CYS A 847 -18.10 13.55 25.57
C CYS A 847 -17.57 12.98 26.89
N LEU A 848 -17.05 13.80 27.80
CA LEU A 848 -16.53 13.32 29.08
C LEU A 848 -17.64 12.78 29.98
N ASP A 849 -18.80 13.43 30.03
CA ASP A 849 -19.94 12.97 30.83
C ASP A 849 -20.52 11.66 30.29
N ALA A 850 -20.50 11.43 28.97
CA ALA A 850 -20.91 10.16 28.37
C ALA A 850 -20.10 8.95 28.87
N HIS A 851 -18.88 9.18 29.37
CA HIS A 851 -17.97 8.15 29.87
C HIS A 851 -17.74 8.23 31.39
N ASP A 852 -18.67 8.89 32.08
CA ASP A 852 -18.73 9.01 33.52
C ASP A 852 -20.21 9.06 33.92
N TYR A 853 -20.83 7.89 34.05
CA TYR A 853 -22.28 7.72 34.11
C TYR A 853 -22.93 8.53 35.25
N GLU A 854 -22.24 8.62 36.40
CA GLU A 854 -22.69 9.40 37.56
C GLU A 854 -22.77 10.91 37.26
N ARG A 855 -22.02 11.41 36.28
CA ARG A 855 -22.04 12.82 35.87
C ARG A 855 -23.17 13.14 34.89
N ILE A 856 -23.92 12.15 34.40
CA ILE A 856 -25.05 12.35 33.49
C ILE A 856 -26.28 12.80 34.30
N THR A 857 -26.23 14.05 34.76
CA THR A 857 -27.33 14.74 35.43
C THR A 857 -28.13 15.60 34.45
N ASP A 858 -29.22 16.20 34.91
CA ASP A 858 -30.02 17.18 34.16
C ASP A 858 -29.20 18.40 33.67
N GLN A 859 -28.08 18.69 34.33
CA GLN A 859 -27.13 19.74 33.97
C GLN A 859 -26.07 19.27 32.96
N SER A 860 -25.85 17.96 32.80
CA SER A 860 -24.84 17.43 31.89
C SER A 860 -25.12 17.87 30.45
N PRO A 861 -24.17 18.49 29.74
CA PRO A 861 -24.32 18.84 28.34
C PRO A 861 -24.64 17.67 27.39
N LEU A 862 -24.48 16.42 27.82
CA LEU A 862 -24.90 15.27 27.01
C LEU A 862 -26.43 15.20 26.84
N VAL A 863 -27.16 15.65 27.86
CA VAL A 863 -28.63 15.58 27.92
C VAL A 863 -29.27 16.97 28.11
N SER A 864 -28.54 17.97 28.60
CA SER A 864 -29.07 19.28 28.96
C SER A 864 -29.29 20.22 27.75
N ARG A 865 -30.06 21.28 28.00
CA ARG A 865 -30.66 22.31 27.12
C ARG A 865 -32.15 22.18 26.82
N ARG A 866 -32.78 21.02 26.99
CA ARG A 866 -34.23 20.87 26.82
C ARG A 866 -34.86 19.63 27.52
N VAL A 867 -34.15 18.70 28.17
CA VAL A 867 -34.72 17.38 28.56
C VAL A 867 -35.90 17.37 29.55
N MET A 868 -36.79 16.38 29.39
CA MET A 868 -37.70 15.93 30.45
C MET A 868 -37.12 14.65 31.07
N VAL A 869 -37.11 14.58 32.42
CA VAL A 869 -36.90 13.31 33.14
C VAL A 869 -38.11 12.44 32.86
N THR A 870 -37.88 11.25 32.30
CA THR A 870 -38.91 10.24 32.15
C THR A 870 -39.21 9.70 33.55
N LYS A 871 -40.43 9.92 34.06
CA LYS A 871 -40.83 9.39 35.37
C LYS A 871 -40.75 7.85 35.35
N GLU A 872 -40.21 7.29 36.42
CA GLU A 872 -40.16 5.84 36.70
C GLU A 872 -41.55 5.20 36.69
#